data_AF-A0A542DG92-F1
#
_entry.id   AF-A0A542DG92-F1
#
_cell.length_a   1.000
_cell.length_b   1.000
_cell.length_c   1.000
_cell.angle_alpha   90.00
_cell.angle_beta   90.00
_cell.angle_gamma   90.00
#
_symmetry.space_group_name_H-M   'P 1'
#
loop_
_entity.id
_entity.type
_entity.pdbx_description
1 polymer ?
#
loop_
_entity_poly.entity_id
_entity_poly.type
_entity_poly.pdbx_seq_one_letter_code
_entity_poly.pdbx_strand_id
1 'polypeptide(L)'
;MVGVLTMVAAALSAPAAQAGPDAARVVPIEVTGDPAKRFNLVILGDGYTAAEMPEFREHVNRHLNVLWTIEPFSSYRNYLNVYAVEIDSAESGVDCDPGLDAPRRDTPLNMGFWGGCNPDSVRRLLTVDHTAATRYANLIGGTTEANRQLLAIGNSDTYGGAGGAYATASGGNALSSLITPHELGHSLGGLQDEYDYYQRGVRGGTYTGGEPGSAHHTVLTEDEMREQRAKWWRWLGEPSESGGVIGAYEGGLYSSRGVWRPSRHSMMKSLGYYFDQVSRERMTQRISAKVNILPEGTPTAEPIGADRVVWVRTPHPVGHELNVTWTLDGTEVPAGNARSLDLGELDLAPGRHTLTATVADPTEFVRDPAIRSSPALTRDRSWTVDTALTTPPEPTPAAFTGSTPTGEPVGAEEVVHVDTTHPPTRRLEVAWTVDGQPVPNPGNDLDLDLAGLSLDSGAHTVTATVSGPDGSDSRMWTVDATDPVAEYRLSESVLTVRKPGKPAEYIFNGPFTMDLTASDDTEGHVVREFRTDGDGWYNYFGWPTDPDAPFRFTAEGTVIDDLVYGKLGTPRLVPWDDVPPGYGRHTIEYRAIDPAGNRGRAREFVVTLLPEPPACTSTVTGRYAGPLLVTSGVTCLGGARVAGPVTVRPGASLVATDATLTGPVRASGAASVQLLRTSVRGPVRLAGGTSDVTVIGSRLLGPVALTGNRGPVLAGSTVHGPLHCAGNESAPDTLRAPNTLSGPATGQCAGLG
;
A
#
# COMPACT_ATOMS: atom_id res chain seq x y z
N MET A 1 -32.99 65.63 26.89
CA MET A 1 -32.07 66.67 26.37
C MET A 1 -30.71 66.41 27.00
N VAL A 2 -29.70 66.11 26.17
CA VAL A 2 -28.23 66.24 26.38
C VAL A 2 -27.64 65.62 27.67
N GLY A 3 -26.64 64.74 27.64
CA GLY A 3 -25.73 64.35 26.57
C GLY A 3 -24.79 63.22 27.01
N VAL A 4 -24.13 62.69 25.99
CA VAL A 4 -23.09 61.64 26.03
C VAL A 4 -21.75 62.27 26.42
N LEU A 5 -20.96 61.57 27.24
CA LEU A 5 -19.50 61.55 27.05
C LEU A 5 -18.91 60.22 27.53
N THR A 6 -18.17 59.62 26.60
CA THR A 6 -17.50 58.34 26.61
C THR A 6 -16.23 58.36 27.46
N MET A 7 -15.94 57.30 28.22
CA MET A 7 -14.57 56.93 28.61
C MET A 7 -14.27 55.52 28.11
N VAL A 8 -13.22 55.42 27.32
CA VAL A 8 -12.62 54.19 26.79
C VAL A 8 -11.81 53.55 27.91
N ALA A 9 -12.16 52.33 28.29
CA ALA A 9 -11.28 51.47 29.10
C ALA A 9 -10.61 50.47 28.14
N ALA A 10 -9.29 50.55 28.04
CA ALA A 10 -8.48 49.55 27.36
C ALA A 10 -8.61 48.23 28.12
N ALA A 11 -9.24 47.23 27.50
CA ALA A 11 -9.16 45.86 27.96
C ALA A 11 -7.78 45.33 27.57
N LEU A 12 -6.94 45.10 28.58
CA LEU A 12 -5.74 44.29 28.47
C LEU A 12 -6.19 42.88 28.06
N SER A 13 -5.86 42.48 26.83
CA SER A 13 -5.96 41.09 26.39
C SER A 13 -5.03 40.26 27.29
N ALA A 14 -5.61 39.46 28.18
CA ALA A 14 -4.86 38.38 28.81
C ALA A 14 -4.40 37.41 27.71
N PRO A 15 -3.16 36.87 27.77
CA PRO A 15 -2.78 35.80 26.89
C PRO A 15 -3.75 34.62 27.09
N ALA A 16 -4.18 33.99 26.00
CA ALA A 16 -4.88 32.72 26.07
C ALA A 16 -4.02 31.76 26.88
N ALA A 17 -4.63 31.15 27.91
CA ALA A 17 -3.94 30.16 28.71
C ALA A 17 -3.63 28.96 27.82
N GLN A 18 -2.34 28.74 27.52
CA GLN A 18 -1.87 27.47 26.98
C GLN A 18 -2.32 26.37 27.93
N ALA A 19 -3.22 25.51 27.46
CA ALA A 19 -3.67 24.35 28.21
C ALA A 19 -2.43 23.51 28.56
N GLY A 20 -2.22 23.26 29.85
CA GLY A 20 -1.17 22.38 30.33
C GLY A 20 -1.39 20.93 29.88
N PRO A 21 -0.39 20.05 30.04
CA PRO A 21 -0.50 18.61 29.74
C PRO A 21 -1.66 17.91 30.47
N ASP A 22 -2.23 18.50 31.52
CA ASP A 22 -3.36 17.98 32.30
C ASP A 22 -4.69 17.89 31.53
N ALA A 23 -4.80 18.54 30.36
CA ALA A 23 -5.99 18.49 29.51
C ALA A 23 -5.92 17.44 28.38
N ALA A 24 -4.73 16.89 28.08
CA ALA A 24 -4.58 15.90 27.04
C ALA A 24 -5.05 14.51 27.51
N ARG A 25 -5.68 13.75 26.60
CA ARG A 25 -6.18 12.40 26.89
C ARG A 25 -5.37 11.36 26.14
N VAL A 26 -4.73 10.45 26.89
CA VAL A 26 -4.11 9.26 26.33
C VAL A 26 -5.18 8.21 26.06
N VAL A 27 -5.29 7.77 24.80
CA VAL A 27 -6.19 6.72 24.34
C VAL A 27 -5.37 5.54 23.85
N PRO A 28 -5.39 4.41 24.56
CA PRO A 28 -4.84 3.16 24.03
C PRO A 28 -5.65 2.76 22.79
N ILE A 29 -4.96 2.55 21.67
CA ILE A 29 -5.58 2.06 20.43
C ILE A 29 -5.37 0.57 20.30
N GLU A 30 -4.12 0.12 20.48
CA GLU A 30 -3.75 -1.28 20.43
C GLU A 30 -2.67 -1.54 21.47
N VAL A 31 -2.92 -2.41 22.45
CA VAL A 31 -1.96 -2.71 23.53
C VAL A 31 -1.72 -4.21 23.59
N THR A 32 -0.54 -4.61 23.13
CA THR A 32 -0.10 -6.00 22.98
C THR A 32 0.80 -6.45 24.13
N GLY A 33 1.10 -5.55 25.08
CA GLY A 33 1.83 -5.88 26.30
C GLY A 33 2.28 -4.64 27.09
N ASP A 34 3.06 -4.89 28.15
CA ASP A 34 3.68 -3.85 28.98
C ASP A 34 4.48 -2.86 28.09
N PRO A 35 4.19 -1.54 28.14
CA PRO A 35 4.92 -0.52 27.38
C PRO A 35 6.44 -0.57 27.54
N ALA A 36 6.94 -1.00 28.71
CA ALA A 36 8.38 -1.13 28.95
C ALA A 36 9.04 -2.27 28.14
N LYS A 37 8.25 -3.22 27.64
CA LYS A 37 8.69 -4.44 26.93
C LYS A 37 8.23 -4.48 25.47
N ARG A 38 7.63 -3.41 24.97
CA ARG A 38 7.12 -3.28 23.60
C ARG A 38 7.76 -2.10 22.90
N PHE A 39 7.69 -2.12 21.57
CA PHE A 39 7.83 -0.92 20.78
C PHE A 39 6.55 -0.09 20.94
N ASN A 40 6.63 1.22 21.14
CA ASN A 40 5.46 2.08 21.33
C ASN A 40 5.38 3.11 20.20
N LEU A 41 4.35 3.02 19.36
CA LEU A 41 3.98 4.08 18.42
C LEU A 41 3.04 5.05 19.13
N VAL A 42 3.47 6.30 19.29
CA VAL A 42 2.66 7.34 19.94
C VAL A 42 2.25 8.37 18.90
N ILE A 43 0.95 8.49 18.69
CA ILE A 43 0.34 9.37 17.70
C ILE A 43 -0.22 10.60 18.42
N LEU A 44 0.20 11.79 18.01
CA LEU A 44 -0.17 13.07 18.60
C LEU A 44 -1.01 13.87 17.61
N GLY A 45 -2.17 14.37 18.02
CA GLY A 45 -2.98 15.28 17.19
C GLY A 45 -2.62 16.74 17.42
N ASP A 46 -2.58 17.54 16.36
CA ASP A 46 -2.41 19.00 16.43
C ASP A 46 -3.33 19.72 15.44
N GLY A 47 -3.83 20.90 15.82
CA GLY A 47 -4.78 21.67 15.00
C GLY A 47 -6.21 21.11 14.99
N TYR A 48 -6.52 20.13 15.85
CA TYR A 48 -7.89 19.64 16.07
C TYR A 48 -8.44 20.29 17.33
N THR A 49 -9.52 21.05 17.19
CA THR A 49 -10.30 21.54 18.33
C THR A 49 -11.04 20.38 19.01
N ALA A 50 -11.58 20.61 20.21
CA ALA A 50 -12.39 19.62 20.91
C ALA A 50 -13.58 19.09 20.07
N ALA A 51 -14.13 19.92 19.17
CA ALA A 51 -15.21 19.53 18.28
C ALA A 51 -14.76 18.64 17.10
N GLU A 52 -13.47 18.72 16.73
CA GLU A 52 -12.85 17.97 15.62
C GLU A 52 -12.13 16.71 16.11
N MET A 53 -12.17 16.40 17.40
CA MET A 53 -11.56 15.19 17.93
C MET A 53 -12.10 13.88 17.31
N PRO A 54 -13.39 13.77 16.91
CA PRO A 54 -13.85 12.64 16.09
C PRO A 54 -13.11 12.51 14.75
N GLU A 55 -12.79 13.63 14.10
CA GLU A 55 -12.04 13.64 12.84
C GLU A 55 -10.58 13.21 13.05
N PHE A 56 -9.93 13.64 14.13
CA PHE A 56 -8.60 13.12 14.49
C PHE A 56 -8.61 11.60 14.65
N ARG A 57 -9.63 11.03 15.32
CA ARG A 57 -9.76 9.57 15.48
C ARG A 57 -9.95 8.87 14.13
N GLU A 58 -10.73 9.45 13.23
CA GLU A 58 -10.91 8.92 11.87
C GLU A 58 -9.58 8.93 11.10
N HIS A 59 -8.81 10.03 11.18
CA HIS A 59 -7.47 10.10 10.59
C HIS A 59 -6.55 9.04 11.19
N VAL A 60 -6.47 8.92 12.52
CA VAL A 60 -5.67 7.86 13.18
C VAL A 60 -6.07 6.47 12.68
N ASN A 61 -7.38 6.18 12.62
CA ASN A 61 -7.88 4.90 12.15
C ASN A 61 -7.45 4.62 10.70
N ARG A 62 -7.64 5.58 9.78
CA ARG A 62 -7.23 5.44 8.38
C ARG A 62 -5.72 5.22 8.23
N HIS A 63 -4.89 5.94 8.99
CA HIS A 63 -3.44 5.80 8.94
C HIS A 63 -2.98 4.43 9.43
N LEU A 64 -3.55 3.95 10.54
CA LEU A 64 -3.19 2.66 11.11
C LEU A 64 -3.61 1.51 10.20
N ASN A 65 -4.82 1.53 9.64
CA ASN A 65 -5.26 0.48 8.72
C ASN A 65 -4.34 0.38 7.50
N VAL A 66 -3.91 1.51 6.91
CA VAL A 66 -2.91 1.49 5.81
C VAL A 66 -1.54 1.02 6.30
N LEU A 67 -1.10 1.43 7.48
CA LEU A 67 0.19 0.99 8.03
C LEU A 67 0.23 -0.53 8.23
N TRP A 68 -0.86 -1.12 8.72
CA TRP A 68 -1.00 -2.56 8.95
C TRP A 68 -1.10 -3.40 7.69
N THR A 69 -1.33 -2.80 6.51
CA THR A 69 -1.20 -3.56 5.26
C THR A 69 0.25 -3.66 4.78
N ILE A 70 1.17 -2.85 5.31
CA ILE A 70 2.53 -2.69 4.79
C ILE A 70 3.51 -3.52 5.61
N GLU A 71 4.27 -4.38 4.94
CA GLU A 71 5.35 -5.10 5.60
C GLU A 71 6.55 -4.17 5.92
N PRO A 72 7.19 -4.32 7.10
CA PRO A 72 6.99 -5.37 8.10
C PRO A 72 6.02 -4.99 9.24
N PHE A 73 5.32 -3.86 9.16
CA PHE A 73 4.38 -3.44 10.22
C PHE A 73 3.22 -4.42 10.37
N SER A 74 2.74 -4.96 9.24
CA SER A 74 1.80 -6.09 9.16
C SER A 74 2.28 -7.28 10.01
N SER A 75 3.37 -7.96 9.61
CA SER A 75 3.82 -9.19 10.30
C SER A 75 4.27 -8.99 11.76
N TYR A 76 4.74 -7.79 12.12
CA TYR A 76 5.25 -7.48 13.46
C TYR A 76 4.28 -6.66 14.31
N ARG A 77 2.99 -6.57 13.93
CA ARG A 77 1.98 -5.77 14.64
C ARG A 77 1.97 -5.99 16.15
N ASN A 78 2.06 -7.25 16.60
CA ASN A 78 2.14 -7.64 18.02
C ASN A 78 3.38 -7.18 18.79
N TYR A 79 4.39 -6.62 18.13
CA TYR A 79 5.56 -6.01 18.80
C TYR A 79 5.25 -4.58 19.26
N LEU A 80 4.19 -3.99 18.72
CA LEU A 80 3.82 -2.60 18.92
C LEU A 80 2.70 -2.48 19.95
N ASN A 81 2.83 -1.47 20.80
CA ASN A 81 1.68 -0.78 21.37
C ASN A 81 1.44 0.50 20.59
N VAL A 82 0.19 0.91 20.47
CA VAL A 82 -0.24 2.13 19.80
C VAL A 82 -1.08 2.95 20.75
N TYR A 83 -0.68 4.20 20.92
CA TYR A 83 -1.41 5.18 21.73
C TYR A 83 -1.69 6.41 20.88
N ALA A 84 -2.93 6.89 20.92
CA ALA A 84 -3.25 8.23 20.48
C ALA A 84 -3.25 9.17 21.70
N VAL A 85 -2.70 10.37 21.54
CA VAL A 85 -2.80 11.44 22.53
C VAL A 85 -3.67 12.53 21.91
N GLU A 86 -4.89 12.64 22.42
CA GLU A 86 -5.87 13.65 22.05
C GLU A 86 -5.50 14.95 22.75
N ILE A 87 -5.16 15.98 21.98
CA ILE A 87 -4.74 17.28 22.48
C ILE A 87 -5.64 18.35 21.87
N ASP A 88 -6.48 18.97 22.71
CA ASP A 88 -7.38 20.03 22.27
C ASP A 88 -6.57 21.25 21.82
N SER A 89 -6.73 21.62 20.55
CA SER A 89 -6.17 22.86 19.99
C SER A 89 -7.13 24.04 20.18
N ALA A 90 -6.58 25.23 20.40
CA ALA A 90 -7.39 26.44 20.54
C ALA A 90 -7.96 26.90 19.19
N GLU A 91 -7.23 26.64 18.11
CA GLU A 91 -7.63 26.91 16.74
C GLU A 91 -7.60 25.63 15.90
N SER A 92 -8.47 25.59 14.89
CA SER A 92 -8.47 24.56 13.85
C SER A 92 -7.40 24.87 12.80
N GLY A 93 -6.70 23.84 12.34
CA GLY A 93 -5.64 23.91 11.33
C GLY A 93 -4.24 24.09 11.92
N VAL A 94 -3.24 24.14 11.03
CA VAL A 94 -1.81 24.30 11.37
C VAL A 94 -1.21 25.58 10.75
N ASP A 95 0.01 25.93 11.14
CA ASP A 95 0.71 27.12 10.67
C ASP A 95 1.00 27.12 9.17
N CYS A 96 0.81 28.28 8.53
CA CYS A 96 1.18 28.54 7.13
C CYS A 96 0.56 27.57 6.11
N ASP A 97 -0.70 27.22 6.35
CA ASP A 97 -1.52 26.33 5.54
C ASP A 97 -2.68 27.10 4.88
N PRO A 98 -2.85 27.07 3.54
CA PRO A 98 -2.06 26.34 2.54
C PRO A 98 -0.81 27.07 2.04
N GLY A 99 -0.50 28.25 2.58
CA GLY A 99 0.58 29.11 2.13
C GLY A 99 1.18 29.99 3.23
N LEU A 100 2.33 30.59 2.94
CA LEU A 100 3.08 31.47 3.86
C LEU A 100 2.32 32.76 4.25
N ASP A 101 1.29 33.12 3.48
CA ASP A 101 0.39 34.24 3.72
C ASP A 101 -0.79 33.89 4.65
N ALA A 102 -0.98 32.59 4.94
CA ALA A 102 -1.98 32.14 5.90
C ALA A 102 -1.57 32.51 7.34
N PRO A 103 -2.54 32.77 8.23
CA PRO A 103 -2.25 33.07 9.63
C PRO A 103 -1.59 31.88 10.31
N ARG A 104 -0.76 32.17 11.32
CA ARG A 104 -0.33 31.17 12.30
C ARG A 104 -1.48 30.84 13.25
N ARG A 105 -1.49 29.61 13.73
CA ARG A 105 -2.50 28.98 14.60
C ARG A 105 -1.88 28.68 15.95
N ASP A 106 -2.56 29.08 17.02
CA ASP A 106 -2.17 28.70 18.38
C ASP A 106 -2.53 27.24 18.63
N THR A 107 -1.54 26.36 18.43
CA THR A 107 -1.70 24.90 18.49
C THR A 107 -0.70 24.28 19.50
N PRO A 108 -1.09 23.24 20.24
CA PRO A 108 -0.29 22.64 21.30
C PRO A 108 1.09 22.10 20.88
N LEU A 109 1.23 21.61 19.64
CA LEU A 109 2.49 21.10 19.10
C LEU A 109 3.15 22.07 18.10
N ASN A 110 2.54 23.22 17.83
CA ASN A 110 3.04 24.25 16.93
C ASN A 110 3.42 23.66 15.56
N MET A 111 2.57 22.78 15.02
CA MET A 111 2.81 22.21 13.70
C MET A 111 2.66 23.26 12.62
N GLY A 112 3.51 23.19 11.60
CA GLY A 112 3.50 24.17 10.51
C GLY A 112 4.23 23.71 9.25
N PHE A 113 3.66 24.06 8.10
CA PHE A 113 4.29 23.84 6.80
C PHE A 113 5.51 24.74 6.60
N TRP A 114 6.23 24.54 5.50
CA TRP A 114 7.44 25.31 5.18
C TRP A 114 8.50 25.23 6.28
N GLY A 115 8.59 24.12 7.01
CA GLY A 115 9.53 23.98 8.13
C GLY A 115 9.32 25.01 9.24
N GLY A 116 8.06 25.28 9.60
CA GLY A 116 7.71 26.31 10.58
C GLY A 116 7.64 27.71 9.97
N CYS A 117 6.95 27.86 8.83
CA CYS A 117 6.76 29.12 8.13
C CYS A 117 8.05 29.77 7.60
N ASN A 118 9.06 28.99 7.19
CA ASN A 118 10.28 29.49 6.58
C ASN A 118 10.15 29.58 5.05
N PRO A 119 10.19 30.77 4.43
CA PRO A 119 10.07 30.93 2.98
C PRO A 119 11.18 30.25 2.16
N ASP A 120 12.32 29.93 2.78
CA ASP A 120 13.43 29.23 2.11
C ASP A 120 13.28 27.69 2.15
N SER A 121 12.23 27.19 2.81
CA SER A 121 11.94 25.76 2.93
C SER A 121 11.04 25.26 1.79
N VAL A 122 10.93 23.94 1.66
CA VAL A 122 9.94 23.34 0.75
C VAL A 122 8.56 23.33 1.40
N ARG A 123 7.51 23.69 0.64
CA ARG A 123 6.11 23.77 1.12
C ARG A 123 5.69 22.57 1.97
N ARG A 124 5.93 21.36 1.44
CA ARG A 124 5.46 20.09 2.02
C ARG A 124 6.11 19.70 3.36
N LEU A 125 7.14 20.43 3.82
CA LEU A 125 7.82 20.11 5.05
C LEU A 125 6.97 20.56 6.25
N LEU A 126 6.19 19.62 6.79
CA LEU A 126 5.34 19.85 7.97
C LEU A 126 6.13 19.49 9.22
N THR A 127 6.51 20.48 10.03
CA THR A 127 7.31 20.24 11.24
C THR A 127 6.46 20.25 12.50
N VAL A 128 7.03 19.77 13.61
CA VAL A 128 6.40 19.73 14.94
C VAL A 128 7.38 20.24 16.00
N ASP A 129 6.90 20.84 17.09
CA ASP A 129 7.73 21.16 18.24
C ASP A 129 8.10 19.88 19.01
N HIS A 130 9.39 19.55 19.02
CA HIS A 130 9.91 18.32 19.63
C HIS A 130 9.74 18.28 21.16
N THR A 131 9.82 19.45 21.82
CA THR A 131 9.69 19.54 23.28
C THR A 131 8.25 19.31 23.69
N ALA A 132 7.30 19.92 22.98
CA ALA A 132 5.88 19.71 23.18
C ALA A 132 5.49 18.25 22.90
N ALA A 133 5.91 17.70 21.75
CA ALA A 133 5.64 16.31 21.39
C ALA A 133 6.15 15.32 22.47
N THR A 134 7.38 15.53 22.95
CA THR A 134 7.97 14.72 24.03
C THR A 134 7.20 14.87 25.35
N ARG A 135 6.80 16.10 25.71
CA ARG A 135 6.02 16.38 26.92
C ARG A 135 4.72 15.58 26.94
N TYR A 136 3.97 15.58 25.84
CA TYR A 136 2.71 14.84 25.74
C TYR A 136 2.93 13.32 25.66
N ALA A 137 3.94 12.86 24.92
CA ALA A 137 4.27 11.45 24.85
C ALA A 137 4.69 10.86 26.23
N ASN A 138 5.27 11.68 27.11
CA ASN A 138 5.66 11.27 28.47
C ASN A 138 4.47 11.03 29.42
N LEU A 139 3.23 11.34 29.00
CA LEU A 139 2.03 10.94 29.75
C LEU A 139 1.83 9.41 29.77
N ILE A 140 2.47 8.69 28.85
CA ILE A 140 2.39 7.24 28.74
C ILE A 140 3.53 6.60 29.54
N GLY A 141 3.20 6.11 30.73
CA GLY A 141 4.14 5.40 31.61
C GLY A 141 4.76 4.16 30.96
N GLY A 142 6.01 3.85 31.30
CA GLY A 142 6.76 2.72 30.74
C GLY A 142 7.35 2.96 29.35
N THR A 143 6.98 4.03 28.65
CA THR A 143 7.63 4.44 27.40
C THR A 143 8.91 5.23 27.66
N THR A 144 9.87 5.11 26.76
CA THR A 144 11.19 5.76 26.76
C THR A 144 11.54 6.18 25.34
N GLU A 145 12.50 7.07 25.14
CA GLU A 145 13.00 7.40 23.80
C GLU A 145 13.57 6.18 23.05
N ALA A 146 14.10 5.21 23.78
CA ALA A 146 14.68 4.00 23.19
C ALA A 146 13.63 3.06 22.59
N ASN A 147 12.45 2.95 23.22
CA ASN A 147 11.39 2.00 22.84
C ASN A 147 10.12 2.67 22.28
N ARG A 148 10.18 3.96 21.92
CA ARG A 148 9.07 4.66 21.26
C ARG A 148 9.44 5.32 19.95
N GLN A 149 8.44 5.55 19.11
CA GLN A 149 8.49 6.40 17.92
C GLN A 149 7.29 7.34 17.97
N LEU A 150 7.50 8.63 17.70
CA LEU A 150 6.43 9.62 17.65
C LEU A 150 6.00 9.86 16.21
N LEU A 151 4.69 9.98 16.03
CA LEU A 151 4.02 10.46 14.83
C LEU A 151 3.10 11.62 15.22
N ALA A 152 3.26 12.79 14.61
CA ALA A 152 2.33 13.90 14.80
C ALA A 152 1.45 14.07 13.55
N ILE A 153 0.13 14.11 13.73
CA ILE A 153 -0.84 14.31 12.66
C ILE A 153 -1.42 15.72 12.80
N GLY A 154 -1.21 16.57 11.80
CA GLY A 154 -1.75 17.93 11.76
C GLY A 154 -3.09 17.98 11.04
N ASN A 155 -4.06 18.72 11.56
CA ASN A 155 -5.34 18.94 10.89
C ASN A 155 -5.16 19.79 9.62
N SER A 156 -5.09 19.15 8.46
CA SER A 156 -4.86 19.82 7.17
C SER A 156 -5.13 18.88 5.98
N ASP A 157 -5.74 19.43 4.93
CA ASP A 157 -5.89 18.77 3.63
C ASP A 157 -4.67 18.99 2.71
N THR A 158 -3.76 19.90 3.06
CA THR A 158 -2.56 20.16 2.28
C THR A 158 -1.60 18.98 2.36
N TYR A 159 -1.05 18.57 1.22
CA TYR A 159 -0.05 17.52 1.18
C TYR A 159 1.22 17.93 1.94
N GLY A 160 1.61 17.17 2.96
CA GLY A 160 2.94 17.27 3.54
C GLY A 160 3.16 16.41 4.78
N GLY A 161 4.43 16.31 5.12
CA GLY A 161 4.98 15.43 6.14
C GLY A 161 6.48 15.66 6.24
N ALA A 162 7.06 15.10 7.28
CA ALA A 162 8.49 15.15 7.51
C ALA A 162 8.95 13.95 8.32
N GLY A 163 10.10 13.44 7.94
CA GLY A 163 10.81 12.37 8.61
C GLY A 163 12.11 12.89 9.20
N GLY A 164 12.34 12.61 10.47
CA GLY A 164 13.52 13.02 11.21
C GLY A 164 13.64 12.23 12.49
N ALA A 165 13.82 12.87 13.64
CA ALA A 165 13.65 12.16 14.92
C ALA A 165 12.19 11.68 15.10
N TYR A 166 11.23 12.50 14.68
CA TYR A 166 9.80 12.22 14.70
C TYR A 166 9.24 12.27 13.29
N ALA A 167 8.19 11.48 13.06
CA ALA A 167 7.43 11.51 11.82
C ALA A 167 6.27 12.50 11.95
N THR A 168 5.92 13.17 10.87
CA THR A 168 4.71 14.01 10.78
C THR A 168 3.93 13.70 9.51
N ALA A 169 2.62 13.90 9.54
CA ALA A 169 1.78 13.85 8.35
C ALA A 169 0.64 14.85 8.48
N SER A 170 0.19 15.45 7.38
CA SER A 170 -1.13 16.09 7.34
C SER A 170 -2.21 15.02 7.45
N GLY A 171 -3.33 15.29 8.11
CA GLY A 171 -4.36 14.29 8.39
C GLY A 171 -5.41 14.10 7.30
N GLY A 172 -5.84 15.17 6.63
CA GLY A 172 -6.99 15.18 5.72
C GLY A 172 -6.67 14.95 4.23
N ASN A 173 -5.40 15.08 3.83
CA ASN A 173 -5.00 14.92 2.43
C ASN A 173 -5.31 13.51 1.88
N ALA A 174 -5.67 13.39 0.58
CA ALA A 174 -5.94 12.09 -0.06
C ALA A 174 -4.79 11.07 0.11
N LEU A 175 -3.54 11.52 0.06
CA LEU A 175 -2.33 10.69 0.21
C LEU A 175 -1.87 10.54 1.67
N SER A 176 -2.58 11.14 2.62
CA SER A 176 -2.14 11.34 4.00
C SER A 176 -1.71 10.06 4.71
N SER A 177 -2.51 8.99 4.62
CA SER A 177 -2.20 7.70 5.23
C SER A 177 -0.97 7.02 4.61
N LEU A 178 -0.60 7.38 3.38
CA LEU A 178 0.61 6.90 2.70
C LEU A 178 1.85 7.72 3.04
N ILE A 179 1.69 8.95 3.57
CA ILE A 179 2.81 9.75 4.09
C ILE A 179 3.39 9.08 5.35
N THR A 180 2.53 8.58 6.23
CA THR A 180 2.95 7.95 7.51
C THR A 180 4.03 6.85 7.33
N PRO A 181 3.85 5.81 6.51
CA PRO A 181 4.88 4.79 6.33
C PRO A 181 6.17 5.36 5.72
N HIS A 182 6.09 6.31 4.78
CA HIS A 182 7.27 6.97 4.22
C HIS A 182 8.09 7.71 5.30
N GLU A 183 7.43 8.53 6.12
CA GLU A 183 8.11 9.32 7.16
C GLU A 183 8.60 8.43 8.32
N LEU A 184 7.90 7.33 8.63
CA LEU A 184 8.42 6.30 9.54
C LEU A 184 9.64 5.57 8.94
N GLY A 185 9.72 5.43 7.62
CA GLY A 185 10.91 4.95 6.93
C GLY A 185 12.16 5.78 7.28
N HIS A 186 12.01 7.11 7.33
CA HIS A 186 13.07 7.99 7.83
C HIS A 186 13.27 7.87 9.33
N SER A 187 12.22 8.07 10.13
CA SER A 187 12.36 8.25 11.58
C SER A 187 12.72 6.97 12.33
N LEU A 188 12.16 5.85 11.92
CA LEU A 188 12.44 4.54 12.50
C LEU A 188 13.54 3.81 11.72
N GLY A 189 13.43 3.80 10.38
CA GLY A 189 14.33 3.08 9.49
C GLY A 189 15.73 3.69 9.37
N GLY A 190 15.80 5.02 9.45
CA GLY A 190 16.97 5.78 8.99
C GLY A 190 17.18 5.67 7.48
N LEU A 191 16.10 5.39 6.74
CA LEU A 191 16.10 5.37 5.28
C LEU A 191 16.22 6.81 4.75
N GLN A 192 16.67 6.94 3.50
CA GLN A 192 16.81 8.22 2.79
C GLN A 192 15.90 8.22 1.56
N ASP A 193 15.68 9.39 0.99
CA ASP A 193 14.81 9.53 -0.16
C ASP A 193 15.43 8.97 -1.44
N GLU A 194 14.63 8.19 -2.16
CA GLU A 194 14.99 7.55 -3.43
C GLU A 194 14.51 8.35 -4.66
N TYR A 195 13.84 9.47 -4.44
CA TYR A 195 13.48 10.40 -5.50
C TYR A 195 14.68 11.29 -5.90
N ASP A 196 14.69 11.71 -7.16
CA ASP A 196 15.82 12.34 -7.86
C ASP A 196 15.68 13.87 -7.98
N TYR A 197 14.93 14.49 -7.07
CA TYR A 197 14.69 15.92 -7.01
C TYR A 197 14.62 16.39 -5.55
N TYR A 198 15.08 17.59 -5.21
CA TYR A 198 14.84 18.13 -3.86
C TYR A 198 13.52 18.92 -3.81
N GLN A 199 13.36 19.84 -4.75
CA GLN A 199 12.14 20.56 -5.04
C GLN A 199 11.41 19.88 -6.19
N ARG A 200 10.09 19.71 -6.05
CA ARG A 200 9.22 19.25 -7.14
C ARG A 200 9.37 20.17 -8.36
N GLY A 201 9.32 19.60 -9.56
CA GLY A 201 9.53 20.33 -10.82
C GLY A 201 10.99 20.63 -11.17
N VAL A 202 11.93 20.42 -10.25
CA VAL A 202 13.36 20.68 -10.45
C VAL A 202 14.14 19.38 -10.47
N ARG A 203 14.55 18.95 -11.67
CA ARG A 203 15.36 17.74 -11.85
C ARG A 203 16.70 17.88 -11.11
N GLY A 204 17.05 16.86 -10.33
CA GLY A 204 18.32 16.79 -9.61
C GLY A 204 19.55 16.74 -10.52
N GLY A 205 20.68 17.25 -10.00
CA GLY A 205 21.97 17.20 -10.69
C GLY A 205 22.63 15.82 -10.65
N THR A 206 23.92 15.78 -10.95
CA THR A 206 24.76 14.58 -10.79
C THR A 206 25.29 14.49 -9.38
N TYR A 207 25.17 13.32 -8.76
CA TYR A 207 25.82 13.01 -7.49
C TYR A 207 27.34 12.91 -7.70
N THR A 208 28.12 13.64 -6.90
CA THR A 208 29.60 13.70 -6.99
C THR A 208 30.30 13.22 -5.71
N GLY A 209 29.54 12.71 -4.74
CA GLY A 209 30.09 12.15 -3.51
C GLY A 209 30.67 10.75 -3.70
N GLY A 210 31.28 10.22 -2.63
CA GLY A 210 31.70 8.81 -2.57
C GLY A 210 30.54 7.87 -2.26
N GLU A 211 30.83 6.61 -1.94
CA GLU A 211 29.81 5.63 -1.59
C GLU A 211 28.91 6.14 -0.44
N PRO A 212 27.58 6.26 -0.65
CA PRO A 212 26.66 6.78 0.37
C PRO A 212 26.66 5.90 1.63
N GLY A 213 26.49 6.49 2.80
CA GLY A 213 26.29 5.74 4.05
C GLY A 213 24.93 5.04 4.15
N SER A 214 23.99 5.36 3.26
CA SER A 214 22.66 4.77 3.24
C SER A 214 22.67 3.31 2.77
N ALA A 215 21.73 2.50 3.26
CA ALA A 215 21.63 1.08 2.95
C ALA A 215 21.12 0.80 1.52
N HIS A 216 20.27 1.69 1.00
CA HIS A 216 19.58 1.58 -0.30
C HIS A 216 20.04 2.64 -1.33
N HIS A 217 21.26 3.16 -1.20
CA HIS A 217 21.90 3.98 -2.23
C HIS A 217 23.36 3.56 -2.43
N THR A 218 23.84 3.56 -3.67
CA THR A 218 25.21 3.17 -4.00
C THR A 218 25.74 3.93 -5.20
N VAL A 219 27.07 4.03 -5.34
CA VAL A 219 27.73 4.39 -6.62
C VAL A 219 28.29 3.17 -7.35
N LEU A 220 28.11 1.98 -6.79
CA LEU A 220 28.57 0.71 -7.36
C LEU A 220 27.63 0.21 -8.45
N THR A 221 28.19 -0.45 -9.46
CA THR A 221 27.45 -1.29 -10.39
C THR A 221 26.95 -2.57 -9.71
N GLU A 222 26.00 -3.27 -10.34
CA GLU A 222 25.54 -4.56 -9.81
C GLU A 222 26.66 -5.61 -9.72
N ASP A 223 27.58 -5.62 -10.69
CA ASP A 223 28.71 -6.57 -10.69
C ASP A 223 29.69 -6.27 -9.55
N GLU A 224 29.99 -4.98 -9.31
CA GLU A 224 30.81 -4.56 -8.18
C GLU A 224 30.14 -4.89 -6.84
N MET A 225 28.82 -4.70 -6.71
CA MET A 225 28.07 -5.12 -5.51
C MET A 225 28.21 -6.62 -5.26
N ARG A 226 28.10 -7.45 -6.30
CA ARG A 226 28.25 -8.91 -6.20
C ARG A 226 29.68 -9.31 -5.85
N GLU A 227 30.68 -8.73 -6.51
CA GLU A 227 32.10 -9.02 -6.28
C GLU A 227 32.54 -8.63 -4.87
N GLN A 228 32.16 -7.42 -4.44
CA GLN A 228 32.53 -6.87 -3.13
C GLN A 228 31.64 -7.38 -2.00
N ARG A 229 30.52 -8.04 -2.32
CA ARG A 229 29.46 -8.43 -1.37
C ARG A 229 28.97 -7.23 -0.56
N ALA A 230 28.76 -6.10 -1.23
CA ALA A 230 28.39 -4.83 -0.64
C ALA A 230 26.91 -4.47 -0.88
N LYS A 231 26.36 -3.62 -0.02
CA LYS A 231 24.99 -3.09 -0.14
C LYS A 231 23.94 -4.21 -0.24
N TRP A 232 23.06 -4.15 -1.23
CA TRP A 232 21.95 -5.09 -1.39
C TRP A 232 22.24 -6.24 -2.37
N TRP A 233 23.52 -6.62 -2.53
CA TRP A 233 23.91 -7.69 -3.45
C TRP A 233 23.11 -9.01 -3.26
N ARG A 234 22.65 -9.30 -2.02
CA ARG A 234 21.82 -10.47 -1.67
C ARG A 234 20.39 -10.42 -2.23
N TRP A 235 19.94 -9.25 -2.62
CA TRP A 235 18.60 -9.00 -3.14
C TRP A 235 18.57 -8.84 -4.66
N LEU A 236 19.72 -8.67 -5.32
CA LEU A 236 19.77 -8.46 -6.78
C LEU A 236 19.08 -9.62 -7.53
N GLY A 237 18.11 -9.27 -8.37
CA GLY A 237 17.29 -10.20 -9.15
C GLY A 237 15.98 -10.66 -8.47
N GLU A 238 15.77 -10.31 -7.21
CA GLU A 238 14.52 -10.61 -6.49
C GLU A 238 13.35 -9.80 -7.06
N PRO A 239 12.16 -10.40 -7.30
CA PRO A 239 10.95 -9.64 -7.57
C PRO A 239 10.62 -8.66 -6.45
N SER A 240 10.33 -7.39 -6.79
CA SER A 240 9.96 -6.37 -5.80
C SER A 240 8.45 -6.35 -5.57
N GLU A 241 8.02 -6.29 -4.32
CA GLU A 241 6.60 -6.08 -3.97
C GLU A 241 6.09 -4.71 -4.42
N SER A 242 6.99 -3.73 -4.50
CA SER A 242 6.74 -2.42 -5.09
C SER A 242 6.74 -2.46 -6.61
N GLY A 243 7.11 -3.57 -7.25
CA GLY A 243 7.10 -3.76 -8.70
C GLY A 243 8.46 -3.96 -9.35
N GLY A 244 8.50 -4.79 -10.40
CA GLY A 244 9.73 -5.14 -11.12
C GLY A 244 10.66 -6.06 -10.34
N VAL A 245 11.98 -5.91 -10.53
CA VAL A 245 13.02 -6.68 -9.83
C VAL A 245 14.02 -5.74 -9.17
N ILE A 246 14.61 -6.19 -8.06
CA ILE A 246 15.70 -5.49 -7.39
C ILE A 246 16.96 -5.50 -8.27
N GLY A 247 17.55 -4.33 -8.47
CA GLY A 247 18.70 -4.10 -9.33
C GLY A 247 19.44 -2.82 -8.92
N ALA A 248 20.07 -2.15 -9.87
CA ALA A 248 20.61 -0.80 -9.70
C ALA A 248 19.93 0.18 -10.66
N TYR A 249 19.05 1.03 -10.14
CA TYR A 249 18.33 2.04 -10.91
C TYR A 249 18.89 3.43 -10.65
N GLU A 250 19.38 4.09 -11.70
CA GLU A 250 20.00 5.42 -11.55
C GLU A 250 18.98 6.45 -11.05
N GLY A 251 19.45 7.33 -10.16
CA GLY A 251 18.68 8.37 -9.51
C GLY A 251 18.28 8.02 -8.07
N GLY A 252 18.45 8.99 -7.17
CA GLY A 252 18.21 8.88 -5.73
C GLY A 252 18.99 9.98 -5.00
N LEU A 253 18.79 10.16 -3.69
CA LEU A 253 19.45 11.26 -2.94
C LEU A 253 19.31 12.62 -3.61
N TYR A 254 18.13 12.91 -4.16
CA TYR A 254 17.82 14.16 -4.87
C TYR A 254 18.67 14.42 -6.13
N SER A 255 19.41 13.42 -6.60
CA SER A 255 20.29 13.47 -7.77
C SER A 255 19.74 12.56 -8.86
N SER A 256 19.74 13.03 -10.12
CA SER A 256 19.20 12.26 -11.25
C SER A 256 20.24 11.38 -11.95
N ARG A 257 21.52 11.51 -11.58
CA ARG A 257 22.64 10.75 -12.15
C ARG A 257 23.72 10.44 -11.13
N GLY A 258 24.50 9.39 -11.38
CA GLY A 258 25.71 9.08 -10.61
C GLY A 258 25.48 8.43 -9.25
N VAL A 259 24.25 8.04 -8.93
CA VAL A 259 23.88 7.27 -7.73
C VAL A 259 22.72 6.34 -8.11
N TRP A 260 22.67 5.15 -7.52
CA TRP A 260 21.67 4.13 -7.81
C TRP A 260 20.89 3.75 -6.56
N ARG A 261 19.63 3.41 -6.75
CA ARG A 261 18.68 2.85 -5.76
C ARG A 261 18.29 1.41 -6.14
N PRO A 262 17.73 0.61 -5.24
CA PRO A 262 17.52 -0.82 -5.47
C PRO A 262 16.35 -1.15 -6.40
N SER A 263 15.36 -0.27 -6.54
CA SER A 263 14.07 -0.59 -7.17
C SER A 263 13.59 0.52 -8.11
N ARG A 264 12.72 0.19 -9.08
CA ARG A 264 12.04 1.23 -9.89
C ARG A 264 11.05 2.02 -9.03
N HIS A 265 10.40 1.32 -8.10
CA HIS A 265 9.35 1.78 -7.20
C HIS A 265 9.68 1.36 -5.78
N SER A 266 9.38 2.24 -4.83
CA SER A 266 9.52 2.00 -3.40
C SER A 266 8.72 3.08 -2.68
N MET A 267 8.23 2.78 -1.48
CA MET A 267 7.66 3.77 -0.56
C MET A 267 8.60 4.97 -0.37
N MET A 268 9.92 4.76 -0.43
CA MET A 268 10.93 5.83 -0.30
C MET A 268 11.13 6.66 -1.58
N LYS A 269 10.43 6.32 -2.67
CA LYS A 269 10.46 7.05 -3.95
C LYS A 269 9.12 7.67 -4.31
N SER A 270 8.04 6.90 -4.23
CA SER A 270 6.70 7.30 -4.66
C SER A 270 5.67 6.67 -3.74
N LEU A 271 4.83 7.52 -3.14
CA LEU A 271 3.75 7.08 -2.27
C LEU A 271 2.75 6.21 -3.03
N GLY A 272 2.20 5.23 -2.32
CA GLY A 272 1.22 4.27 -2.83
C GLY A 272 1.81 2.87 -3.03
N TYR A 273 3.11 2.76 -3.29
CA TYR A 273 3.80 1.47 -3.36
C TYR A 273 4.38 1.05 -2.01
N TYR A 274 4.57 -0.26 -1.82
CA TYR A 274 5.23 -0.85 -0.66
C TYR A 274 6.71 -0.45 -0.56
N PHE A 275 7.34 -0.72 0.60
CA PHE A 275 8.80 -0.74 0.68
C PHE A 275 9.36 -1.83 -0.24
N ASP A 276 10.44 -1.53 -0.97
CA ASP A 276 11.20 -2.60 -1.60
C ASP A 276 11.91 -3.47 -0.56
N GLN A 277 12.45 -4.61 -0.98
CA GLN A 277 13.04 -5.59 -0.06
C GLN A 277 14.22 -5.05 0.74
N VAL A 278 15.01 -4.12 0.19
CA VAL A 278 16.16 -3.52 0.88
C VAL A 278 15.68 -2.61 2.01
N SER A 279 14.68 -1.79 1.71
CA SER A 279 14.03 -0.94 2.70
C SER A 279 13.28 -1.78 3.75
N ARG A 280 12.59 -2.85 3.35
CA ARG A 280 11.88 -3.78 4.25
C ARG A 280 12.82 -4.52 5.19
N GLU A 281 13.97 -5.00 4.72
CA GLU A 281 15.00 -5.64 5.57
C GLU A 281 15.44 -4.67 6.68
N ARG A 282 15.70 -3.42 6.30
CA ARG A 282 16.10 -2.37 7.25
C ARG A 282 14.98 -2.05 8.24
N MET A 283 13.74 -1.91 7.79
CA MET A 283 12.60 -1.66 8.67
C MET A 283 12.39 -2.84 9.64
N THR A 284 12.53 -4.07 9.17
CA THR A 284 12.39 -5.28 9.99
C THR A 284 13.43 -5.28 11.10
N GLN A 285 14.71 -5.02 10.76
CA GLN A 285 15.76 -4.86 11.77
C GLN A 285 15.39 -3.80 12.82
N ARG A 286 14.87 -2.65 12.39
CA ARG A 286 14.60 -1.51 13.29
C ARG A 286 13.42 -1.77 14.21
N ILE A 287 12.37 -2.41 13.72
CA ILE A 287 11.21 -2.81 14.54
C ILE A 287 11.60 -3.92 15.52
N SER A 288 12.25 -4.99 15.05
CA SER A 288 12.66 -6.09 15.92
C SER A 288 13.66 -5.64 16.99
N ALA A 289 14.54 -4.69 16.69
CA ALA A 289 15.48 -4.13 17.68
C ALA A 289 14.81 -3.34 18.82
N LYS A 290 13.54 -2.98 18.70
CA LYS A 290 12.78 -2.27 19.75
C LYS A 290 12.18 -3.22 20.79
N VAL A 291 12.19 -4.54 20.52
CA VAL A 291 11.66 -5.57 21.41
C VAL A 291 12.80 -6.53 21.76
N ASN A 292 12.88 -6.96 23.02
CA ASN A 292 13.79 -8.04 23.37
C ASN A 292 13.18 -9.36 22.89
N ILE A 293 13.81 -10.06 21.95
CA ILE A 293 13.33 -11.35 21.41
C ILE A 293 13.36 -12.49 22.44
N LEU A 294 14.13 -12.33 23.53
CA LEU A 294 14.20 -13.27 24.64
C LEU A 294 14.04 -12.51 25.97
N PRO A 295 12.84 -11.96 26.26
CA PRO A 295 12.60 -11.07 27.38
C PRO A 295 12.70 -11.79 28.72
N GLU A 296 12.16 -13.00 28.83
CA GLU A 296 12.00 -13.72 30.09
C GLU A 296 12.32 -15.22 29.93
N GLY A 297 12.41 -15.91 31.05
CA GLY A 297 12.81 -17.31 31.13
C GLY A 297 13.22 -17.67 32.56
N THR A 298 13.51 -18.95 32.79
CA THR A 298 14.07 -19.42 34.06
C THR A 298 15.27 -18.54 34.48
N PRO A 299 15.39 -18.13 35.76
CA PRO A 299 16.54 -17.36 36.22
C PRO A 299 17.87 -18.09 35.99
N THR A 300 18.91 -17.35 35.60
CA THR A 300 20.24 -17.91 35.26
C THR A 300 21.30 -17.64 36.33
N ALA A 301 20.95 -16.93 37.41
CA ALA A 301 21.91 -16.45 38.40
C ALA A 301 22.54 -17.56 39.26
N GLU A 302 21.79 -18.64 39.50
CA GLU A 302 22.22 -19.80 40.29
C GLU A 302 22.05 -21.08 39.46
N PRO A 303 22.84 -22.13 39.74
CA PRO A 303 22.62 -23.43 39.11
C PRO A 303 21.23 -23.99 39.43
N ILE A 304 20.64 -24.69 38.46
CA ILE A 304 19.32 -25.31 38.56
C ILE A 304 19.45 -26.84 38.68
N GLY A 305 18.46 -27.49 39.30
CA GLY A 305 18.39 -28.95 39.41
C GLY A 305 18.11 -29.63 38.07
N ALA A 306 18.56 -30.87 37.94
CA ALA A 306 18.32 -31.72 36.76
C ALA A 306 16.87 -32.23 36.65
N ASP A 307 16.04 -31.95 37.66
CA ASP A 307 14.61 -32.28 37.76
C ASP A 307 13.70 -31.06 37.46
N ARG A 308 14.27 -29.97 36.93
CA ARG A 308 13.55 -28.72 36.66
C ARG A 308 12.96 -28.69 35.25
N VAL A 309 11.78 -28.09 35.13
CA VAL A 309 11.26 -27.55 33.87
C VAL A 309 11.84 -26.17 33.60
N VAL A 310 12.65 -26.05 32.55
CA VAL A 310 13.26 -24.81 32.10
C VAL A 310 12.40 -24.19 31.02
N TRP A 311 12.21 -22.87 31.04
CA TRP A 311 11.38 -22.18 30.05
C TRP A 311 12.02 -20.88 29.57
N VAL A 312 11.59 -20.44 28.40
CA VAL A 312 11.84 -19.13 27.81
C VAL A 312 10.51 -18.51 27.37
N ARG A 313 10.39 -17.18 27.47
CA ARG A 313 9.30 -16.45 26.81
C ARG A 313 9.84 -15.86 25.52
N THR A 314 9.02 -15.86 24.49
CA THR A 314 9.30 -15.25 23.18
C THR A 314 8.21 -14.23 22.88
N PRO A 315 8.48 -13.14 22.13
CA PRO A 315 7.40 -12.35 21.54
C PRO A 315 6.74 -13.13 20.38
N HIS A 316 5.60 -12.62 19.90
CA HIS A 316 4.71 -13.36 19.00
C HIS A 316 4.36 -12.50 17.77
N PRO A 317 5.19 -12.47 16.71
CA PRO A 317 4.80 -11.85 15.43
C PRO A 317 3.48 -12.44 14.95
N VAL A 318 2.65 -11.64 14.26
CA VAL A 318 1.36 -12.13 13.74
C VAL A 318 1.55 -12.98 12.49
N GLY A 319 2.62 -12.75 11.72
CA GLY A 319 2.85 -13.43 10.44
C GLY A 319 3.62 -14.74 10.54
N HIS A 320 4.24 -15.06 11.68
CA HIS A 320 5.06 -16.27 11.86
C HIS A 320 5.45 -16.54 13.31
N GLU A 321 5.75 -17.80 13.61
CA GLU A 321 6.36 -18.20 14.88
C GLU A 321 7.87 -17.97 14.92
N LEU A 322 8.41 -17.75 16.12
CA LEU A 322 9.85 -17.76 16.35
C LEU A 322 10.38 -19.20 16.55
N ASN A 323 11.64 -19.41 16.19
CA ASN A 323 12.34 -20.67 16.39
C ASN A 323 13.06 -20.69 17.74
N VAL A 324 12.88 -21.76 18.51
CA VAL A 324 13.53 -22.06 19.78
C VAL A 324 14.25 -23.39 19.64
N THR A 325 15.56 -23.36 19.80
CA THR A 325 16.41 -24.56 19.80
C THR A 325 17.09 -24.71 21.16
N TRP A 326 17.17 -25.95 21.64
CA TRP A 326 17.79 -26.27 22.92
C TRP A 326 19.06 -27.08 22.68
N THR A 327 20.13 -26.75 23.38
CA THR A 327 21.36 -27.53 23.40
C THR A 327 21.80 -27.85 24.82
N LEU A 328 22.25 -29.08 25.03
CA LEU A 328 22.84 -29.57 26.26
C LEU A 328 24.30 -29.94 25.99
N ASP A 329 25.24 -29.26 26.67
CA ASP A 329 26.68 -29.39 26.45
C ASP A 329 27.09 -29.23 24.97
N GLY A 330 26.38 -28.35 24.25
CA GLY A 330 26.58 -28.09 22.83
C GLY A 330 25.93 -29.10 21.88
N THR A 331 25.22 -30.11 22.39
CA THR A 331 24.46 -31.08 21.58
C THR A 331 22.99 -30.70 21.57
N GLU A 332 22.35 -30.66 20.40
CA GLU A 332 20.93 -30.34 20.27
C GLU A 332 20.03 -31.36 21.00
N VAL A 333 19.06 -30.84 21.74
CA VAL A 333 17.99 -31.61 22.39
C VAL A 333 16.73 -31.50 21.51
N PRO A 334 16.18 -32.61 21.00
CA PRO A 334 14.98 -32.60 20.17
C PRO A 334 13.75 -32.15 20.95
N ALA A 335 13.49 -30.84 20.97
CA ALA A 335 12.38 -30.23 21.69
C ALA A 335 11.26 -29.73 20.76
N GLY A 336 11.42 -29.85 19.45
CA GLY A 336 10.36 -29.54 18.47
C GLY A 336 9.83 -28.10 18.53
N ASN A 337 10.69 -27.10 18.74
CA ASN A 337 10.32 -25.69 18.93
C ASN A 337 9.64 -25.36 20.29
N ALA A 338 9.68 -26.26 21.27
CA ALA A 338 9.07 -26.01 22.58
C ALA A 338 9.73 -24.84 23.33
N ARG A 339 8.90 -24.00 23.95
CA ARG A 339 9.33 -22.90 24.82
C ARG A 339 9.70 -23.36 26.23
N SER A 340 9.48 -24.63 26.54
CA SER A 340 9.87 -25.26 27.79
C SER A 340 10.46 -26.65 27.57
N LEU A 341 11.42 -27.03 28.42
CA LEU A 341 12.14 -28.30 28.40
C LEU A 341 12.12 -28.90 29.80
N ASP A 342 11.63 -30.13 29.94
CA ASP A 342 11.70 -30.89 31.17
C ASP A 342 13.05 -31.64 31.24
N LEU A 343 13.92 -31.21 32.16
CA LEU A 343 15.24 -31.83 32.31
C LEU A 343 15.16 -33.24 32.91
N GLY A 344 14.08 -33.56 33.63
CA GLY A 344 13.88 -34.88 34.22
C GLY A 344 13.73 -35.99 33.19
N GLU A 345 13.42 -35.64 31.93
CA GLU A 345 13.28 -36.58 30.81
C GLU A 345 14.61 -36.85 30.07
N LEU A 346 15.69 -36.16 30.41
CA LEU A 346 16.95 -36.18 29.64
C LEU A 346 18.04 -37.13 30.17
N ASP A 347 17.77 -37.90 31.23
CA ASP A 347 18.69 -38.90 31.83
C ASP A 347 20.15 -38.40 31.96
N LEU A 348 20.33 -37.26 32.62
CA LEU A 348 21.63 -36.58 32.73
C LEU A 348 22.66 -37.38 33.56
N ALA A 349 23.91 -37.41 33.10
CA ALA A 349 25.02 -37.99 33.85
C ALA A 349 25.32 -37.17 35.12
N PRO A 350 25.81 -37.78 36.22
CA PRO A 350 26.19 -37.01 37.41
C PRO A 350 27.26 -35.96 37.11
N GLY A 351 27.03 -34.73 37.56
CA GLY A 351 27.89 -33.57 37.30
C GLY A 351 27.11 -32.31 36.98
N ARG A 352 27.85 -31.36 36.37
CA ARG A 352 27.34 -30.08 35.87
C ARG A 352 27.28 -30.09 34.36
N HIS A 353 26.17 -29.57 33.83
CA HIS A 353 25.90 -29.44 32.40
C HIS A 353 25.58 -27.98 32.06
N THR A 354 25.77 -27.63 30.79
CA THR A 354 25.36 -26.33 30.24
C THR A 354 24.17 -26.52 29.34
N LEU A 355 23.01 -26.00 29.76
CA LEU A 355 21.83 -25.92 28.90
C LEU A 355 21.78 -24.55 28.24
N THR A 356 21.53 -24.47 26.95
CA THR A 356 21.33 -23.21 26.22
C THR A 356 20.06 -23.27 25.39
N ALA A 357 19.23 -22.24 25.47
CA ALA A 357 18.13 -21.99 24.56
C ALA A 357 18.54 -20.86 23.60
N THR A 358 18.37 -21.08 22.30
CA THR A 358 18.57 -20.07 21.26
C THR A 358 17.22 -19.75 20.64
N VAL A 359 16.80 -18.49 20.74
CA VAL A 359 15.61 -17.96 20.08
C VAL A 359 16.05 -17.21 18.83
N ALA A 360 15.47 -17.54 17.69
CA ALA A 360 15.76 -16.92 16.39
C ALA A 360 14.47 -16.59 15.63
N ASP A 361 14.42 -15.43 15.01
CA ASP A 361 13.37 -15.04 14.08
C ASP A 361 13.65 -15.64 12.70
N PRO A 362 12.77 -16.51 12.17
CA PRO A 362 12.99 -17.17 10.89
C PRO A 362 12.75 -16.25 9.68
N THR A 363 12.23 -15.02 9.86
CA THR A 363 11.76 -14.14 8.78
C THR A 363 12.67 -14.14 7.54
N GLU A 364 12.04 -14.22 6.38
CA GLU A 364 12.72 -14.12 5.09
C GLU A 364 12.97 -12.65 4.68
N PHE A 365 12.41 -11.69 5.43
CA PHE A 365 12.63 -10.26 5.19
C PHE A 365 14.08 -9.84 5.47
N VAL A 366 14.88 -10.68 6.13
CA VAL A 366 16.29 -10.41 6.47
C VAL A 366 17.21 -11.51 5.94
N ARG A 367 18.06 -11.14 4.97
CA ARG A 367 19.12 -11.96 4.36
C ARG A 367 20.51 -11.63 4.90
N ASP A 368 20.73 -10.45 5.50
CA ASP A 368 22.05 -10.11 6.04
C ASP A 368 22.40 -10.93 7.29
N PRO A 369 23.45 -11.78 7.28
CA PRO A 369 23.83 -12.61 8.42
C PRO A 369 24.19 -11.80 9.67
N ALA A 370 24.75 -10.58 9.53
CA ALA A 370 25.08 -9.73 10.66
C ALA A 370 23.80 -9.21 11.35
N ILE A 371 22.73 -8.99 10.59
CA ILE A 371 21.42 -8.65 11.16
C ILE A 371 20.77 -9.90 11.76
N ARG A 372 20.77 -11.04 11.06
CA ARG A 372 20.21 -12.31 11.55
C ARG A 372 20.81 -12.75 12.88
N SER A 373 22.13 -12.64 13.03
CA SER A 373 22.85 -12.97 14.27
C SER A 373 22.84 -11.87 15.34
N SER A 374 22.25 -10.70 15.05
CA SER A 374 22.15 -9.61 16.03
C SER A 374 21.09 -9.91 17.09
N PRO A 375 21.16 -9.27 18.28
CA PRO A 375 20.16 -9.41 19.33
C PRO A 375 18.72 -9.02 18.94
N ALA A 376 18.54 -8.35 17.79
CA ALA A 376 17.21 -8.02 17.26
C ALA A 376 16.49 -9.26 16.71
N LEU A 377 17.22 -10.26 16.21
CA LEU A 377 16.64 -11.45 15.57
C LEU A 377 17.13 -12.77 16.17
N THR A 378 18.26 -12.80 16.89
CA THR A 378 18.75 -14.02 17.56
C THR A 378 19.29 -13.69 18.95
N ARG A 379 18.86 -14.44 19.98
CA ARG A 379 19.44 -14.38 21.32
C ARG A 379 19.50 -15.75 21.98
N ASP A 380 20.57 -15.93 22.76
CA ASP A 380 20.78 -17.11 23.57
C ASP A 380 20.53 -16.81 25.06
N ARG A 381 20.14 -17.85 25.80
CA ARG A 381 20.16 -17.87 27.26
C ARG A 381 20.68 -19.22 27.73
N SER A 382 21.63 -19.18 28.66
CA SER A 382 22.28 -20.40 29.18
C SER A 382 22.12 -20.53 30.68
N TRP A 383 21.99 -21.78 31.13
CA TRP A 383 21.87 -22.18 32.53
C TRP A 383 22.93 -23.24 32.86
N THR A 384 23.44 -23.18 34.09
CA THR A 384 24.19 -24.31 34.67
C THR A 384 23.19 -25.27 35.31
N VAL A 385 23.14 -26.50 34.82
CA VAL A 385 22.38 -27.59 35.43
C VAL A 385 23.32 -28.37 36.34
N ASP A 386 22.95 -28.58 37.60
CA ASP A 386 23.72 -29.35 38.57
C ASP A 386 22.85 -30.50 39.10
N THR A 387 23.22 -31.72 38.73
CA THR A 387 22.50 -32.96 39.11
C THR A 387 22.52 -33.24 40.62
N ALA A 388 23.37 -32.54 41.40
CA ALA A 388 23.36 -32.64 42.86
C ALA A 388 22.25 -31.77 43.52
N LEU A 389 21.58 -30.91 42.74
CA LEU A 389 20.51 -30.05 43.22
C LEU A 389 19.14 -30.69 42.94
N THR A 390 18.21 -30.47 43.86
CA THR A 390 16.80 -30.83 43.72
C THR A 390 15.98 -29.56 43.60
N THR A 391 15.09 -29.52 42.63
CA THR A 391 14.24 -28.36 42.38
C THR A 391 13.21 -28.24 43.51
N PRO A 392 13.17 -27.11 44.24
CA PRO A 392 12.17 -26.91 45.27
C PRO A 392 10.77 -26.92 44.65
N PRO A 393 9.78 -27.58 45.26
CA PRO A 393 8.41 -27.49 44.82
C PRO A 393 7.90 -26.06 45.04
N GLU A 394 7.34 -25.46 44.00
CA GLU A 394 6.68 -24.17 44.06
C GLU A 394 5.25 -24.34 43.53
N PRO A 395 4.21 -24.14 44.36
CA PRO A 395 2.84 -24.21 43.90
C PRO A 395 2.58 -23.06 42.92
N THR A 396 2.45 -23.41 41.63
CA THR A 396 2.08 -22.44 40.59
C THR A 396 0.80 -22.94 39.90
N PRO A 397 -0.31 -22.17 40.00
CA PRO A 397 -1.57 -22.54 39.36
C PRO A 397 -1.38 -22.57 37.84
N ALA A 398 -2.18 -23.36 37.13
CA ALA A 398 -2.24 -23.27 35.67
C ALA A 398 -3.11 -22.06 35.27
N ALA A 399 -2.48 -21.01 34.75
CA ALA A 399 -3.19 -19.79 34.32
C ALA A 399 -2.49 -19.12 33.14
N PHE A 400 -3.23 -18.33 32.37
CA PHE A 400 -2.66 -17.47 31.35
C PHE A 400 -2.14 -16.16 31.95
N THR A 401 -0.94 -15.74 31.54
CA THR A 401 -0.30 -14.48 31.95
C THR A 401 -0.31 -13.40 30.87
N GLY A 402 -0.67 -13.77 29.64
CA GLY A 402 -0.74 -12.88 28.47
C GLY A 402 -1.38 -13.61 27.30
N SER A 403 -1.84 -12.87 26.29
CA SER A 403 -2.39 -13.43 25.06
C SER A 403 -2.57 -12.38 23.98
N THR A 404 -2.86 -12.83 22.75
CA THR A 404 -3.47 -11.96 21.74
C THR A 404 -4.70 -11.27 22.35
N PRO A 405 -4.93 -9.97 22.13
CA PRO A 405 -6.13 -9.28 22.57
C PRO A 405 -7.41 -9.98 22.08
N THR A 406 -8.46 -10.01 22.90
CA THR A 406 -9.73 -10.68 22.61
C THR A 406 -10.86 -9.72 22.22
N GLY A 407 -10.56 -8.42 22.16
CA GLY A 407 -11.55 -7.37 21.93
C GLY A 407 -11.97 -7.20 20.46
N GLU A 408 -11.08 -7.56 19.54
CA GLU A 408 -11.28 -7.46 18.10
C GLU A 408 -11.06 -8.84 17.44
N PRO A 409 -11.69 -9.12 16.29
CA PRO A 409 -11.39 -10.32 15.51
C PRO A 409 -9.92 -10.37 15.07
N VAL A 410 -9.38 -11.58 14.99
CA VAL A 410 -8.07 -11.86 14.38
C VAL A 410 -8.27 -12.36 12.96
N GLY A 411 -7.29 -12.11 12.08
CA GLY A 411 -7.33 -12.61 10.70
C GLY A 411 -7.10 -14.12 10.61
N ALA A 412 -7.62 -14.76 9.56
CA ALA A 412 -7.47 -16.20 9.35
C ALA A 412 -6.06 -16.65 8.96
N GLU A 413 -5.18 -15.71 8.61
CA GLU A 413 -3.77 -15.96 8.31
C GLU A 413 -2.82 -15.54 9.45
N GLU A 414 -3.36 -15.15 10.62
CA GLU A 414 -2.55 -14.69 11.76
C GLU A 414 -2.16 -15.81 12.73
N VAL A 415 -1.14 -15.55 13.53
CA VAL A 415 -0.75 -16.36 14.70
C VAL A 415 -1.45 -15.84 15.96
N VAL A 416 -2.26 -16.71 16.58
CA VAL A 416 -2.89 -16.43 17.89
C VAL A 416 -2.03 -17.00 19.01
N HIS A 417 -1.74 -16.21 20.05
CA HIS A 417 -0.84 -16.65 21.13
C HIS A 417 -1.44 -16.56 22.52
N VAL A 418 -0.85 -17.36 23.41
CA VAL A 418 -1.02 -17.29 24.86
C VAL A 418 0.32 -17.44 25.58
N ASP A 419 0.47 -16.74 26.69
CA ASP A 419 1.54 -16.95 27.66
C ASP A 419 0.96 -17.64 28.90
N THR A 420 1.70 -18.56 29.51
CA THR A 420 1.28 -19.25 30.73
C THR A 420 2.16 -18.93 31.93
N THR A 421 1.67 -19.31 33.11
CA THR A 421 2.49 -19.47 34.32
C THR A 421 3.50 -20.60 34.17
N HIS A 422 4.64 -20.54 34.88
CA HIS A 422 5.74 -21.50 34.68
C HIS A 422 6.10 -22.29 35.97
N PRO A 423 5.33 -23.34 36.33
CA PRO A 423 5.67 -24.19 37.46
C PRO A 423 7.04 -24.87 37.24
N PRO A 424 7.90 -24.96 38.27
CA PRO A 424 9.27 -25.44 38.10
C PRO A 424 9.39 -26.96 37.92
N THR A 425 8.33 -27.73 38.17
CA THR A 425 8.34 -29.21 38.22
C THR A 425 7.33 -29.87 37.28
N ARG A 426 6.63 -29.11 36.42
CA ARG A 426 5.71 -29.67 35.42
C ARG A 426 5.60 -28.74 34.22
N ARG A 427 5.45 -29.29 33.01
CA ARG A 427 5.06 -28.50 31.84
C ARG A 427 3.56 -28.20 31.89
N LEU A 428 3.18 -27.02 31.41
CA LEU A 428 1.78 -26.69 31.15
C LEU A 428 1.54 -26.86 29.66
N GLU A 429 0.60 -27.72 29.31
CA GLU A 429 0.14 -27.88 27.93
C GLU A 429 -1.11 -27.04 27.72
N VAL A 430 -1.17 -26.38 26.56
CA VAL A 430 -2.34 -25.63 26.11
C VAL A 430 -3.09 -26.46 25.07
N ALA A 431 -4.36 -26.71 25.35
CA ALA A 431 -5.27 -27.35 24.41
C ALA A 431 -5.96 -26.27 23.56
N TRP A 432 -5.86 -26.39 22.24
CA TRP A 432 -6.53 -25.52 21.28
C TRP A 432 -7.76 -26.20 20.70
N THR A 433 -8.83 -25.42 20.54
CA THR A 433 -10.02 -25.84 19.80
C THR A 433 -10.43 -24.76 18.81
N VAL A 434 -10.91 -25.17 17.65
CA VAL A 434 -11.58 -24.33 16.65
C VAL A 434 -13.01 -24.82 16.53
N ASP A 435 -13.98 -23.94 16.77
CA ASP A 435 -15.42 -24.24 16.82
C ASP A 435 -15.74 -25.43 17.75
N GLY A 436 -15.00 -25.51 18.86
CA GLY A 436 -15.11 -26.58 19.85
C GLY A 436 -14.48 -27.91 19.44
N GLN A 437 -13.91 -28.03 18.25
CA GLN A 437 -13.15 -29.20 17.81
C GLN A 437 -11.67 -29.06 18.19
N PRO A 438 -11.05 -30.04 18.85
CA PRO A 438 -9.62 -30.01 19.16
C PRO A 438 -8.77 -29.92 17.90
N VAL A 439 -7.77 -29.04 17.94
CA VAL A 439 -6.77 -28.88 16.87
C VAL A 439 -5.41 -29.29 17.42
N PRO A 440 -4.69 -30.21 16.75
CA PRO A 440 -3.34 -30.57 17.15
C PRO A 440 -2.39 -29.41 16.88
N ASN A 441 -1.55 -29.09 17.86
CA ASN A 441 -0.54 -28.04 17.74
C ASN A 441 0.83 -28.57 18.20
N PRO A 442 1.43 -29.50 17.43
CA PRO A 442 2.65 -30.19 17.85
C PRO A 442 3.85 -29.26 17.82
N GLY A 443 4.66 -29.30 18.88
CA GLY A 443 5.94 -28.61 18.97
C GLY A 443 5.87 -27.27 19.72
N ASN A 444 4.86 -26.46 19.45
CA ASN A 444 4.58 -25.24 20.17
C ASN A 444 3.11 -25.18 20.59
N ASP A 445 2.85 -25.24 21.89
CA ASP A 445 1.50 -25.15 22.42
C ASP A 445 1.08 -23.70 22.71
N LEU A 446 1.99 -22.72 22.67
CA LEU A 446 1.69 -21.34 23.03
C LEU A 446 1.22 -20.47 21.86
N ASP A 447 1.60 -20.80 20.63
CA ASP A 447 1.16 -20.10 19.42
C ASP A 447 0.39 -21.05 18.53
N LEU A 448 -0.74 -20.60 17.97
CA LEU A 448 -1.53 -21.32 16.98
C LEU A 448 -1.50 -20.55 15.65
N ASP A 449 -0.80 -21.10 14.66
CA ASP A 449 -0.81 -20.62 13.28
C ASP A 449 -2.15 -20.95 12.60
N LEU A 450 -3.00 -19.94 12.40
CA LEU A 450 -4.31 -20.12 11.77
C LEU A 450 -4.21 -20.37 10.26
N ALA A 451 -3.18 -19.83 9.59
CA ALA A 451 -2.98 -20.01 8.16
C ALA A 451 -2.82 -21.51 7.83
N GLY A 452 -2.10 -22.24 8.69
CA GLY A 452 -1.91 -23.68 8.60
C GLY A 452 -3.20 -24.51 8.74
N LEU A 453 -4.27 -23.94 9.29
CA LEU A 453 -5.56 -24.63 9.47
C LEU A 453 -6.47 -24.55 8.25
N SER A 454 -6.23 -23.60 7.33
CA SER A 454 -7.04 -23.41 6.11
C SER A 454 -8.54 -23.35 6.42
N LEU A 455 -8.92 -22.44 7.32
CA LEU A 455 -10.31 -22.26 7.75
C LEU A 455 -11.23 -21.96 6.55
N ASP A 456 -12.47 -22.44 6.62
CA ASP A 456 -13.49 -22.08 5.64
C ASP A 456 -13.85 -20.59 5.78
N SER A 457 -14.46 -19.99 4.76
CA SER A 457 -14.87 -18.59 4.85
C SER A 457 -16.00 -18.39 5.85
N GLY A 458 -15.85 -17.40 6.75
CA GLY A 458 -16.83 -17.02 7.75
C GLY A 458 -16.18 -16.71 9.11
N ALA A 459 -17.01 -16.54 10.14
CA ALA A 459 -16.55 -16.34 11.50
C ALA A 459 -16.31 -17.68 12.22
N HIS A 460 -15.15 -17.84 12.84
CA HIS A 460 -14.78 -19.01 13.65
C HIS A 460 -14.48 -18.62 15.10
N THR A 461 -14.55 -19.58 16.01
CA THR A 461 -14.15 -19.40 17.40
C THR A 461 -12.92 -20.23 17.72
N VAL A 462 -11.83 -19.57 18.10
CA VAL A 462 -10.63 -20.23 18.63
C VAL A 462 -10.66 -20.16 20.15
N THR A 463 -10.41 -21.27 20.84
CA THR A 463 -10.29 -21.30 22.30
C THR A 463 -9.01 -22.02 22.71
N ALA A 464 -8.21 -21.36 23.56
CA ALA A 464 -7.06 -21.94 24.25
C ALA A 464 -7.45 -22.28 25.69
N THR A 465 -7.10 -23.47 26.17
CA THR A 465 -7.33 -23.90 27.56
C THR A 465 -6.05 -24.46 28.15
N VAL A 466 -5.63 -23.93 29.29
CA VAL A 466 -4.54 -24.50 30.11
C VAL A 466 -5.14 -25.13 31.37
N SER A 467 -4.73 -26.34 31.70
CA SER A 467 -5.25 -27.08 32.86
C SER A 467 -4.15 -27.55 33.80
N GLY A 468 -4.46 -27.64 35.09
CA GLY A 468 -3.57 -28.18 36.11
C GLY A 468 -4.35 -28.78 37.27
N PRO A 469 -3.65 -29.31 38.29
CA PRO A 469 -4.29 -29.92 39.46
C PRO A 469 -5.24 -28.97 40.21
N ASP A 470 -4.98 -27.66 40.14
CA ASP A 470 -5.68 -26.62 40.88
C ASP A 470 -6.81 -25.94 40.08
N GLY A 471 -7.04 -26.35 38.83
CA GLY A 471 -8.08 -25.78 37.95
C GLY A 471 -7.63 -25.58 36.51
N SER A 472 -8.44 -24.88 35.73
CA SER A 472 -8.17 -24.52 34.33
C SER A 472 -8.45 -23.05 34.07
N ASP A 473 -7.73 -22.46 33.10
CA ASP A 473 -7.97 -21.12 32.58
C ASP A 473 -8.20 -21.21 31.05
N SER A 474 -9.06 -20.36 30.51
CA SER A 474 -9.44 -20.38 29.08
C SER A 474 -9.47 -18.98 28.48
N ARG A 475 -9.10 -18.86 27.21
CA ARG A 475 -9.21 -17.64 26.40
C ARG A 475 -9.84 -17.98 25.07
N MET A 476 -10.61 -17.04 24.53
CA MET A 476 -11.40 -17.23 23.32
C MET A 476 -11.29 -16.01 22.42
N TRP A 477 -11.13 -16.24 21.13
CA TRP A 477 -11.06 -15.24 20.08
C TRP A 477 -12.06 -15.55 18.99
N THR A 478 -12.58 -14.50 18.38
CA THR A 478 -13.26 -14.59 17.08
C THR A 478 -12.19 -14.50 16.00
N VAL A 479 -12.22 -15.43 15.05
CA VAL A 479 -11.43 -15.35 13.82
C VAL A 479 -12.35 -14.88 12.71
N ASP A 480 -11.91 -13.87 11.99
CA ASP A 480 -12.52 -13.47 10.73
C ASP A 480 -11.79 -14.15 9.57
N ALA A 481 -12.48 -15.08 8.90
CA ALA A 481 -12.00 -15.76 7.69
C ALA A 481 -12.80 -15.34 6.44
N THR A 482 -13.54 -14.23 6.49
CA THR A 482 -14.21 -13.68 5.32
C THR A 482 -13.25 -12.75 4.59
N ASP A 483 -12.99 -13.04 3.30
CA ASP A 483 -12.20 -12.12 2.47
C ASP A 483 -12.99 -10.83 2.18
N PRO A 484 -12.36 -9.64 2.26
CA PRO A 484 -12.98 -8.42 1.80
C PRO A 484 -13.16 -8.44 0.28
N VAL A 485 -14.21 -7.77 -0.20
CA VAL A 485 -14.56 -7.72 -1.61
C VAL A 485 -14.32 -6.34 -2.18
N ALA A 486 -13.46 -6.24 -3.20
CA ALA A 486 -13.31 -5.05 -4.02
C ALA A 486 -14.21 -5.10 -5.26
N GLU A 487 -14.77 -3.94 -5.61
CA GLU A 487 -15.54 -3.69 -6.83
C GLU A 487 -15.07 -2.41 -7.52
N TYR A 488 -15.10 -2.41 -8.85
CA TYR A 488 -14.70 -1.26 -9.65
C TYR A 488 -15.85 -0.73 -10.51
N ARG A 489 -15.82 0.57 -10.77
CA ARG A 489 -16.65 1.22 -11.78
C ARG A 489 -15.78 2.06 -12.70
N LEU A 490 -15.88 1.82 -14.00
CA LEU A 490 -15.14 2.58 -15.01
C LEU A 490 -16.00 3.70 -15.61
N SER A 491 -15.35 4.72 -16.17
CA SER A 491 -15.98 5.61 -17.14
C SER A 491 -16.52 4.84 -18.36
N GLU A 492 -17.37 5.47 -19.15
CA GLU A 492 -17.99 4.84 -20.33
C GLU A 492 -16.93 4.39 -21.36
N SER A 493 -16.86 3.09 -21.63
CA SER A 493 -16.02 2.52 -22.68
C SER A 493 -16.70 2.59 -24.05
N VAL A 494 -15.91 2.66 -25.13
CA VAL A 494 -16.43 2.56 -26.51
C VAL A 494 -17.01 1.17 -26.79
N LEU A 495 -16.38 0.14 -26.25
CA LEU A 495 -16.81 -1.24 -26.39
C LEU A 495 -16.45 -2.04 -25.14
N THR A 496 -17.36 -2.92 -24.71
CA THR A 496 -17.09 -3.95 -23.70
C THR A 496 -17.20 -5.33 -24.35
N VAL A 497 -16.19 -6.16 -24.17
CA VAL A 497 -16.17 -7.56 -24.62
C VAL A 497 -16.23 -8.47 -23.41
N ARG A 498 -17.17 -9.42 -23.42
CA ARG A 498 -17.31 -10.45 -22.38
C ARG A 498 -17.15 -11.82 -22.99
N LYS A 499 -16.17 -12.58 -22.51
CA LYS A 499 -15.87 -13.95 -22.94
C LYS A 499 -16.07 -14.90 -21.73
N PRO A 500 -16.72 -16.07 -21.88
CA PRO A 500 -16.90 -17.00 -20.77
C PRO A 500 -15.58 -17.37 -20.10
N GLY A 501 -15.51 -17.28 -18.76
CA GLY A 501 -14.32 -17.64 -17.97
C GLY A 501 -13.11 -16.73 -18.19
N LYS A 502 -13.28 -15.54 -18.79
CA LYS A 502 -12.23 -14.54 -18.97
C LYS A 502 -12.63 -13.20 -18.35
N PRO A 503 -11.65 -12.35 -18.00
CA PRO A 503 -11.92 -11.00 -17.53
C PRO A 503 -12.73 -10.19 -18.54
N ALA A 504 -13.48 -9.20 -18.04
CA ALA A 504 -14.10 -8.21 -18.91
C ALA A 504 -13.02 -7.37 -19.60
N GLU A 505 -13.17 -7.14 -20.90
CA GLU A 505 -12.25 -6.34 -21.70
C GLU A 505 -12.96 -5.05 -22.15
N TYR A 506 -12.35 -3.89 -21.91
CA TYR A 506 -12.88 -2.57 -22.20
C TYR A 506 -12.00 -1.86 -23.20
N ILE A 507 -12.59 -1.25 -24.23
CA ILE A 507 -11.87 -0.42 -25.20
C ILE A 507 -12.22 1.04 -24.94
N PHE A 508 -11.19 1.84 -24.66
CA PHE A 508 -11.28 3.28 -24.46
C PHE A 508 -10.61 4.02 -25.62
N ASN A 509 -11.17 5.18 -25.97
CA ASN A 509 -10.63 6.05 -27.01
C ASN A 509 -10.27 7.39 -26.37
N GLY A 510 -9.08 7.43 -25.78
CA GLY A 510 -8.67 8.45 -24.81
C GLY A 510 -8.78 8.00 -23.34
N PRO A 511 -8.38 8.85 -22.39
CA PRO A 511 -8.33 8.56 -20.96
C PRO A 511 -9.61 7.93 -20.39
N PHE A 512 -9.45 7.12 -19.34
CA PHE A 512 -10.57 6.56 -18.57
C PHE A 512 -10.40 6.81 -17.08
N THR A 513 -11.49 6.71 -16.33
CA THR A 513 -11.46 6.76 -14.86
C THR A 513 -11.89 5.43 -14.26
N MET A 514 -11.36 5.12 -13.09
CA MET A 514 -11.72 3.97 -12.27
C MET A 514 -12.04 4.46 -10.86
N ASP A 515 -13.24 4.13 -10.42
CA ASP A 515 -13.64 4.19 -9.04
C ASP A 515 -13.46 2.79 -8.44
N LEU A 516 -12.76 2.68 -7.31
CA LEU A 516 -12.54 1.42 -6.61
C LEU A 516 -13.17 1.51 -5.23
N THR A 517 -14.13 0.64 -4.98
CA THR A 517 -14.84 0.52 -3.71
C THR A 517 -14.56 -0.86 -3.11
N ALA A 518 -14.68 -0.97 -1.80
CA ALA A 518 -14.57 -2.25 -1.12
C ALA A 518 -15.60 -2.34 0.00
N SER A 519 -15.99 -3.58 0.31
CA SER A 519 -16.88 -3.92 1.40
C SER A 519 -16.34 -5.13 2.13
N ASP A 520 -16.62 -5.20 3.41
CA ASP A 520 -16.28 -6.28 4.30
C ASP A 520 -17.47 -6.61 5.20
N ASP A 521 -17.49 -7.79 5.84
CA ASP A 521 -18.52 -8.15 6.81
C ASP A 521 -18.24 -7.65 8.24
N THR A 522 -17.05 -7.06 8.47
CA THR A 522 -16.70 -6.33 9.70
C THR A 522 -16.70 -4.81 9.51
N GLU A 523 -16.87 -4.08 10.62
CA GLU A 523 -16.77 -2.62 10.61
C GLU A 523 -15.30 -2.17 10.57
N GLY A 524 -14.97 -1.22 9.70
CA GLY A 524 -13.66 -0.56 9.72
C GLY A 524 -13.23 -0.04 8.34
N HIS A 525 -11.99 0.45 8.28
CA HIS A 525 -11.46 0.97 7.03
C HIS A 525 -10.88 -0.15 6.17
N VAL A 526 -11.52 -0.43 5.05
CA VAL A 526 -11.03 -1.42 4.08
C VAL A 526 -10.07 -0.75 3.09
N VAL A 527 -8.82 -1.19 3.11
CA VAL A 527 -7.77 -0.70 2.20
C VAL A 527 -8.00 -1.29 0.81
N ARG A 528 -7.79 -0.48 -0.22
CA ARG A 528 -8.03 -0.83 -1.62
C ARG A 528 -6.73 -0.72 -2.38
N GLU A 529 -6.46 -1.68 -3.25
CA GLU A 529 -5.25 -1.68 -4.04
C GLU A 529 -5.52 -2.07 -5.48
N PHE A 530 -4.68 -1.57 -6.39
CA PHE A 530 -4.63 -2.06 -7.77
C PHE A 530 -3.18 -2.17 -8.24
N ARG A 531 -2.96 -2.91 -9.32
CA ARG A 531 -1.69 -2.91 -10.07
C ARG A 531 -1.95 -3.01 -11.56
N THR A 532 -1.02 -2.45 -12.34
CA THR A 532 -1.09 -2.44 -13.81
C THR A 532 -0.05 -3.40 -14.36
N ASP A 533 -0.46 -4.29 -15.25
CA ASP A 533 0.42 -5.23 -15.98
C ASP A 533 1.33 -6.08 -15.09
N GLY A 534 0.87 -6.44 -13.89
CA GLY A 534 1.62 -7.24 -12.93
C GLY A 534 2.79 -6.50 -12.26
N ASP A 535 2.81 -5.17 -12.34
CA ASP A 535 3.75 -4.32 -11.59
C ASP A 535 3.43 -4.32 -10.07
N GLY A 536 3.98 -3.37 -9.31
CA GLY A 536 3.73 -3.28 -7.87
C GLY A 536 2.29 -3.00 -7.49
N TRP A 537 1.86 -3.53 -6.34
CA TRP A 537 0.60 -3.12 -5.73
C TRP A 537 0.66 -1.65 -5.33
N TYR A 538 -0.37 -0.91 -5.73
CA TYR A 538 -0.54 0.51 -5.50
C TYR A 538 -1.80 0.75 -4.68
N ASN A 539 -1.65 1.44 -3.55
CA ASN A 539 -2.76 1.82 -2.68
C ASN A 539 -3.66 2.84 -3.38
N TYR A 540 -4.96 2.54 -3.44
CA TYR A 540 -5.98 3.40 -4.03
C TYR A 540 -6.49 4.39 -2.99
N PHE A 541 -6.42 5.68 -3.33
CA PHE A 541 -6.80 6.79 -2.46
C PHE A 541 -7.75 7.79 -3.15
N GLY A 542 -8.40 7.40 -4.24
CA GLY A 542 -9.13 8.34 -5.10
C GLY A 542 -8.18 9.15 -5.98
N TRP A 543 -8.38 10.46 -6.11
CA TRP A 543 -7.50 11.32 -6.90
C TRP A 543 -6.61 12.21 -6.00
N PRO A 544 -5.35 12.53 -6.37
CA PRO A 544 -4.44 13.26 -5.47
C PRO A 544 -4.94 14.62 -4.97
N THR A 545 -5.82 15.28 -5.73
CA THR A 545 -6.42 16.58 -5.36
C THR A 545 -7.85 16.47 -4.83
N ASP A 546 -8.44 15.27 -4.88
CA ASP A 546 -9.83 15.00 -4.50
C ASP A 546 -9.98 13.50 -4.19
N PRO A 547 -10.01 13.09 -2.90
CA PRO A 547 -10.10 11.68 -2.52
C PRO A 547 -11.41 11.00 -2.95
N ASP A 548 -12.45 11.78 -3.26
CA ASP A 548 -13.75 11.25 -3.73
C ASP A 548 -13.81 11.13 -5.26
N ALA A 549 -12.86 11.75 -5.97
CA ALA A 549 -12.78 11.64 -7.43
C ALA A 549 -12.18 10.28 -7.84
N PRO A 550 -12.68 9.67 -8.93
CA PRO A 550 -12.15 8.41 -9.43
C PRO A 550 -10.74 8.59 -9.99
N PHE A 551 -9.91 7.55 -9.86
CA PHE A 551 -8.54 7.54 -10.36
C PHE A 551 -8.52 7.60 -11.90
N ARG A 552 -7.83 8.60 -12.45
CA ARG A 552 -7.76 8.82 -13.91
C ARG A 552 -6.52 8.16 -14.51
N PHE A 553 -6.73 7.29 -15.50
CA PHE A 553 -5.68 6.65 -16.27
C PHE A 553 -5.49 7.30 -17.64
N THR A 554 -4.24 7.54 -18.04
CA THR A 554 -3.86 8.08 -19.35
C THR A 554 -2.60 7.38 -19.89
N ALA A 555 -2.35 7.52 -21.18
CA ALA A 555 -1.14 6.98 -21.81
C ALA A 555 0.14 7.68 -21.35
N GLU A 556 0.07 8.94 -20.91
CA GLU A 556 1.22 9.78 -20.52
C GLU A 556 1.30 10.05 -19.02
N GLY A 557 0.30 9.60 -18.25
CA GLY A 557 0.02 10.08 -16.90
C GLY A 557 -0.53 11.51 -16.88
N THR A 558 -0.91 11.98 -15.70
CA THR A 558 -1.40 13.33 -15.43
C THR A 558 -0.43 14.01 -14.48
N VAL A 559 0.08 15.19 -14.86
CA VAL A 559 0.99 15.98 -14.01
C VAL A 559 0.17 16.76 -12.98
N ILE A 560 0.44 16.54 -11.69
CA ILE A 560 -0.14 17.26 -10.55
C ILE A 560 1.00 17.60 -9.60
N ASP A 561 1.17 18.88 -9.28
CA ASP A 561 2.28 19.37 -8.44
C ASP A 561 3.62 18.76 -8.86
N ASP A 562 3.90 18.76 -10.17
CA ASP A 562 5.10 18.19 -10.82
C ASP A 562 5.38 16.69 -10.55
N LEU A 563 4.37 15.93 -10.12
CA LEU A 563 4.38 14.47 -10.07
C LEU A 563 3.40 13.89 -11.09
N VAL A 564 3.66 12.69 -11.55
CA VAL A 564 2.86 12.04 -12.59
C VAL A 564 2.03 10.90 -11.99
N TYR A 565 0.72 10.97 -12.16
CA TYR A 565 -0.24 9.98 -11.67
C TYR A 565 -1.01 9.33 -12.83
N GLY A 566 -1.47 8.10 -12.67
CA GLY A 566 -2.36 7.47 -13.64
C GLY A 566 -1.71 7.08 -14.98
N LYS A 567 -0.39 6.93 -15.04
CA LYS A 567 0.31 6.43 -16.22
C LYS A 567 0.03 4.93 -16.41
N LEU A 568 -0.42 4.54 -17.61
CA LEU A 568 -0.49 3.12 -18.01
C LEU A 568 0.83 2.60 -18.59
N GLY A 569 1.07 1.30 -18.46
CA GLY A 569 2.28 0.64 -18.94
C GLY A 569 3.50 1.02 -18.10
N THR A 570 4.64 1.30 -18.76
CA THR A 570 5.86 1.70 -18.05
C THR A 570 5.60 2.94 -17.18
N PRO A 571 5.84 2.86 -15.85
CA PRO A 571 5.58 3.97 -14.96
C PRO A 571 6.40 5.20 -15.31
N ARG A 572 5.77 6.35 -15.09
CA ARG A 572 6.33 7.69 -15.22
C ARG A 572 5.99 8.38 -13.90
N LEU A 573 6.97 8.67 -13.06
CA LEU A 573 6.74 9.21 -11.71
C LEU A 573 6.94 10.73 -11.68
N VAL A 574 7.82 11.23 -12.55
CA VAL A 574 8.13 12.66 -12.70
C VAL A 574 8.07 13.08 -14.17
N PRO A 575 7.85 14.38 -14.48
CA PRO A 575 7.66 14.86 -15.86
C PRO A 575 8.83 14.59 -16.81
N TRP A 576 10.06 14.49 -16.29
CA TRP A 576 11.28 14.26 -17.09
C TRP A 576 11.63 12.78 -17.28
N ASP A 577 10.85 11.85 -16.74
CA ASP A 577 10.97 10.43 -17.08
C ASP A 577 10.59 10.24 -18.56
N ASP A 578 11.54 9.74 -19.35
CA ASP A 578 11.38 9.46 -20.77
C ASP A 578 10.97 8.00 -20.96
N VAL A 579 9.66 7.78 -21.00
CA VAL A 579 9.06 6.45 -21.17
C VAL A 579 8.04 6.45 -22.31
N PRO A 580 7.86 5.33 -23.01
CA PRO A 580 6.86 5.24 -24.07
C PRO A 580 5.43 5.49 -23.56
N PRO A 581 4.54 6.02 -24.42
CA PRO A 581 3.12 6.13 -24.09
C PRO A 581 2.51 4.75 -23.83
N GLY A 582 1.65 4.67 -22.82
CA GLY A 582 0.87 3.48 -22.45
C GLY A 582 -0.37 3.29 -23.32
N TYR A 583 -0.25 3.36 -24.65
CA TYR A 583 -1.33 2.94 -25.54
C TYR A 583 -1.33 1.42 -25.73
N GLY A 584 -2.48 0.88 -26.08
CA GLY A 584 -2.67 -0.55 -26.29
C GLY A 584 -3.27 -1.22 -25.07
N ARG A 585 -2.98 -2.51 -24.93
CA ARG A 585 -3.70 -3.40 -24.02
C ARG A 585 -2.98 -3.51 -22.68
N HIS A 586 -3.71 -3.29 -21.59
CA HIS A 586 -3.25 -3.43 -20.21
C HIS A 586 -4.18 -4.32 -19.39
N THR A 587 -3.63 -5.01 -18.40
CA THR A 587 -4.40 -5.72 -17.38
C THR A 587 -4.34 -4.94 -16.08
N ILE A 588 -5.50 -4.69 -15.48
CA ILE A 588 -5.63 -4.07 -14.16
C ILE A 588 -6.10 -5.14 -13.19
N GLU A 589 -5.26 -5.44 -12.21
CA GLU A 589 -5.61 -6.28 -11.07
C GLU A 589 -5.98 -5.38 -9.89
N TYR A 590 -6.93 -5.82 -9.07
CA TYR A 590 -7.41 -5.07 -7.91
C TYR A 590 -7.83 -6.01 -6.78
N ARG A 591 -7.69 -5.55 -5.54
CA ARG A 591 -8.07 -6.27 -4.32
C ARG A 591 -8.39 -5.31 -3.17
N ALA A 592 -8.83 -5.88 -2.07
CA ALA A 592 -9.06 -5.20 -0.80
C ALA A 592 -8.34 -5.91 0.35
N ILE A 593 -8.12 -5.19 1.44
CA ILE A 593 -7.56 -5.69 2.70
C ILE A 593 -8.41 -5.12 3.83
N ASP A 594 -8.91 -6.00 4.69
CA ASP A 594 -9.82 -5.62 5.78
C ASP A 594 -9.05 -5.16 7.05
N PRO A 595 -9.75 -4.70 8.10
CA PRO A 595 -9.12 -4.30 9.36
C PRO A 595 -8.45 -5.45 10.15
N ALA A 596 -8.90 -6.70 9.96
CA ALA A 596 -8.33 -7.89 10.57
C ALA A 596 -7.03 -8.33 9.86
N GLY A 597 -6.75 -7.79 8.67
CA GLY A 597 -5.57 -8.05 7.86
C GLY A 597 -5.78 -9.08 6.74
N ASN A 598 -7.00 -9.60 6.55
CA ASN A 598 -7.25 -10.57 5.48
C ASN A 598 -7.14 -9.89 4.12
N ARG A 599 -6.42 -10.54 3.20
CA ARG A 599 -6.17 -10.02 1.85
C ARG A 599 -7.10 -10.72 0.86
N GLY A 600 -8.14 -10.01 0.45
CA GLY A 600 -9.11 -10.54 -0.51
C GLY A 600 -8.45 -10.97 -1.82
N ARG A 601 -8.97 -12.06 -2.40
CA ARG A 601 -8.50 -12.56 -3.70
C ARG A 601 -8.46 -11.46 -4.78
N ALA A 602 -7.31 -11.31 -5.43
CA ALA A 602 -7.15 -10.42 -6.57
C ALA A 602 -8.10 -10.78 -7.73
N ARG A 603 -8.80 -9.77 -8.24
CA ARG A 603 -9.64 -9.83 -9.44
C ARG A 603 -9.01 -8.96 -10.51
N GLU A 604 -9.40 -9.16 -11.77
CA GLU A 604 -8.83 -8.42 -12.88
C GLU A 604 -9.86 -7.99 -13.93
N PHE A 605 -9.54 -6.91 -14.62
CA PHE A 605 -10.16 -6.53 -15.89
C PHE A 605 -9.08 -6.05 -16.86
N VAL A 606 -9.48 -5.90 -18.10
CA VAL A 606 -8.57 -5.58 -19.20
C VAL A 606 -9.01 -4.29 -19.84
N VAL A 607 -8.06 -3.41 -20.13
CA VAL A 607 -8.30 -2.20 -20.92
C VAL A 607 -7.48 -2.23 -22.20
N THR A 608 -8.03 -1.68 -23.28
CA THR A 608 -7.29 -1.29 -24.46
C THR A 608 -7.46 0.19 -24.66
N LEU A 609 -6.38 0.94 -24.46
CA LEU A 609 -6.36 2.40 -24.57
C LEU A 609 -5.90 2.81 -25.97
N LEU A 610 -6.79 3.46 -26.72
CA LEU A 610 -6.47 4.07 -28.00
C LEU A 610 -6.11 5.56 -27.84
N PRO A 611 -5.38 6.14 -28.80
CA PRO A 611 -5.14 7.58 -28.85
C PRO A 611 -6.42 8.40 -28.72
N GLU A 612 -6.34 9.52 -27.99
CA GLU A 612 -7.48 10.39 -27.82
C GLU A 612 -7.94 10.96 -29.18
N PRO A 613 -9.27 11.00 -29.45
CA PRO A 613 -9.77 11.60 -30.68
C PRO A 613 -9.34 13.06 -30.80
N PRO A 614 -9.06 13.54 -32.03
CA PRO A 614 -8.64 14.92 -32.22
C PRO A 614 -9.75 15.90 -31.81
N ALA A 615 -9.37 17.02 -31.20
CA ALA A 615 -10.32 18.01 -30.69
C ALA A 615 -11.22 18.56 -31.82
N CYS A 616 -12.53 18.60 -31.55
CA CYS A 616 -13.52 19.06 -32.51
C CYS A 616 -13.33 20.55 -32.85
N THR A 617 -13.19 20.88 -34.13
CA THR A 617 -13.26 22.29 -34.60
C THR A 617 -14.68 22.68 -34.98
N SER A 618 -15.55 21.69 -35.21
CA SER A 618 -16.97 21.87 -35.50
C SER A 618 -17.73 20.65 -35.01
N THR A 619 -18.93 20.86 -34.48
CA THR A 619 -19.77 19.78 -33.95
C THR A 619 -21.15 19.85 -34.59
N VAL A 620 -21.63 18.70 -35.06
CA VAL A 620 -23.01 18.51 -35.52
C VAL A 620 -23.71 17.60 -34.52
N THR A 621 -24.84 18.05 -34.01
CA THR A 621 -25.74 17.28 -33.15
C THR A 621 -27.15 17.30 -33.74
N GLY A 622 -28.03 16.41 -33.29
CA GLY A 622 -29.41 16.37 -33.78
C GLY A 622 -29.52 15.95 -35.25
N ARG A 623 -30.54 16.44 -35.97
CA ARG A 623 -30.81 16.04 -37.36
C ARG A 623 -30.08 16.96 -38.35
N TYR A 624 -29.40 16.36 -39.33
CA TYR A 624 -28.79 17.05 -40.46
C TYR A 624 -29.29 16.41 -41.76
N ALA A 625 -29.99 17.17 -42.59
CA ALA A 625 -30.49 16.71 -43.89
C ALA A 625 -29.69 17.35 -45.02
N GLY A 626 -29.15 16.53 -45.92
CA GLY A 626 -28.34 16.97 -47.04
C GLY A 626 -26.88 16.50 -46.99
N PRO A 627 -26.08 16.87 -48.00
CA PRO A 627 -24.67 16.48 -48.09
C PRO A 627 -23.84 17.16 -46.99
N LEU A 628 -23.15 16.36 -46.18
CA LEU A 628 -22.16 16.86 -45.21
C LEU A 628 -20.76 16.76 -45.81
N LEU A 629 -20.15 17.90 -46.10
CA LEU A 629 -18.80 17.99 -46.63
C LEU A 629 -17.84 18.53 -45.57
N VAL A 630 -16.91 17.69 -45.14
CA VAL A 630 -15.85 18.02 -44.18
C VAL A 630 -14.61 18.42 -44.96
N THR A 631 -14.35 19.72 -45.05
CA THR A 631 -13.29 20.28 -45.91
C THR A 631 -11.95 20.47 -45.22
N SER A 632 -11.97 20.74 -43.91
CA SER A 632 -10.80 21.04 -43.08
C SER A 632 -11.17 20.87 -41.61
N GLY A 633 -10.16 20.85 -40.73
CA GLY A 633 -10.36 20.69 -39.29
C GLY A 633 -10.99 19.35 -38.93
N VAL A 634 -11.62 19.29 -37.77
CA VAL A 634 -12.28 18.10 -37.21
C VAL A 634 -13.78 18.37 -37.11
N THR A 635 -14.57 17.61 -37.86
CA THR A 635 -16.03 17.58 -37.70
C THR A 635 -16.43 16.43 -36.79
N CYS A 636 -17.05 16.75 -35.66
CA CYS A 636 -17.56 15.77 -34.71
C CYS A 636 -19.08 15.59 -34.87
N LEU A 637 -19.53 14.35 -34.99
CA LEU A 637 -20.94 13.96 -35.04
C LEU A 637 -21.28 13.26 -33.72
N GLY A 638 -21.82 14.00 -32.75
CA GLY A 638 -22.21 13.45 -31.45
C GLY A 638 -23.71 13.17 -31.40
N GLY A 639 -24.11 11.89 -31.40
CA GLY A 639 -25.53 11.49 -31.40
C GLY A 639 -26.32 11.97 -32.63
N ALA A 640 -25.63 12.41 -33.68
CA ALA A 640 -26.24 13.09 -34.82
C ALA A 640 -26.91 12.10 -35.78
N ARG A 641 -27.96 12.57 -36.46
CA ARG A 641 -28.67 11.83 -37.52
C ARG A 641 -28.47 12.56 -38.83
N VAL A 642 -27.53 12.08 -39.64
CA VAL A 642 -27.19 12.66 -40.94
C VAL A 642 -27.90 11.88 -42.04
N ALA A 643 -28.76 12.54 -42.81
CA ALA A 643 -29.44 11.98 -43.97
C ALA A 643 -28.91 12.62 -45.26
N GLY A 644 -27.95 11.97 -45.88
CA GLY A 644 -27.22 12.48 -47.05
C GLY A 644 -25.79 11.93 -47.11
N PRO A 645 -25.05 12.18 -48.20
CA PRO A 645 -23.66 11.75 -48.33
C PRO A 645 -22.75 12.49 -47.35
N VAL A 646 -21.86 11.79 -46.67
CA VAL A 646 -20.78 12.35 -45.84
C VAL A 646 -19.46 12.20 -46.59
N THR A 647 -18.78 13.31 -46.88
CA THR A 647 -17.50 13.31 -47.59
C THR A 647 -16.43 14.05 -46.79
N VAL A 648 -15.33 13.38 -46.50
CA VAL A 648 -14.15 13.93 -45.82
C VAL A 648 -13.05 14.16 -46.83
N ARG A 649 -12.62 15.42 -46.97
CA ARG A 649 -11.56 15.83 -47.90
C ARG A 649 -10.16 15.49 -47.33
N PRO A 650 -9.13 15.47 -48.19
CA PRO A 650 -7.76 15.28 -47.74
C PRO A 650 -7.36 16.24 -46.61
N GLY A 651 -6.69 15.73 -45.58
CA GLY A 651 -6.24 16.49 -44.41
C GLY A 651 -7.33 16.89 -43.41
N ALA A 652 -8.62 16.66 -43.72
CA ALA A 652 -9.71 16.89 -42.77
C ALA A 652 -10.01 15.63 -41.95
N SER A 653 -10.68 15.79 -40.81
CA SER A 653 -11.01 14.69 -39.91
C SER A 653 -12.50 14.59 -39.58
N LEU A 654 -12.97 13.37 -39.38
CA LEU A 654 -14.35 13.07 -38.97
C LEU A 654 -14.32 12.17 -37.74
N VAL A 655 -14.97 12.59 -36.66
CA VAL A 655 -15.21 11.76 -35.47
C VAL A 655 -16.71 11.60 -35.28
N ALA A 656 -17.26 10.42 -35.52
CA ALA A 656 -18.67 10.12 -35.33
C ALA A 656 -18.85 9.19 -34.14
N THR A 657 -19.59 9.65 -33.14
CA THR A 657 -19.87 8.90 -31.90
C THR A 657 -21.38 8.81 -31.70
N ASP A 658 -21.90 7.60 -31.56
CA ASP A 658 -23.35 7.34 -31.43
C ASP A 658 -24.21 7.94 -32.56
N ALA A 659 -23.61 8.14 -33.74
CA ALA A 659 -24.27 8.77 -34.87
C ALA A 659 -25.06 7.75 -35.70
N THR A 660 -26.06 8.24 -36.43
CA THR A 660 -26.74 7.50 -37.49
C THR A 660 -26.55 8.22 -38.82
N LEU A 661 -25.84 7.58 -39.75
CA LEU A 661 -25.54 8.12 -41.07
C LEU A 661 -26.33 7.33 -42.12
N THR A 662 -27.22 7.99 -42.84
CA THR A 662 -27.99 7.40 -43.95
C THR A 662 -27.53 8.03 -45.25
N GLY A 663 -26.74 7.28 -46.02
CA GLY A 663 -26.02 7.77 -47.20
C GLY A 663 -24.59 7.22 -47.25
N PRO A 664 -23.86 7.44 -48.35
CA PRO A 664 -22.48 6.99 -48.47
C PRO A 664 -21.55 7.82 -47.56
N VAL A 665 -20.58 7.15 -46.92
CA VAL A 665 -19.47 7.79 -46.18
C VAL A 665 -18.19 7.59 -46.98
N ARG A 666 -17.55 8.68 -47.40
CA ARG A 666 -16.34 8.67 -48.22
C ARG A 666 -15.26 9.53 -47.60
N ALA A 667 -14.08 8.96 -47.39
CA ALA A 667 -12.90 9.68 -46.99
C ALA A 667 -11.73 9.25 -47.89
N SER A 668 -11.01 10.24 -48.41
CA SER A 668 -9.82 10.01 -49.24
C SER A 668 -8.72 10.96 -48.79
N GLY A 669 -7.59 10.45 -48.31
CA GLY A 669 -6.50 11.27 -47.80
C GLY A 669 -6.84 12.00 -46.48
N ALA A 670 -7.89 11.58 -45.78
CA ALA A 670 -8.33 12.22 -44.54
C ALA A 670 -7.24 12.08 -43.45
N ALA A 671 -7.14 13.10 -42.59
CA ALA A 671 -6.20 13.06 -41.47
C ALA A 671 -6.60 11.98 -40.47
N SER A 672 -7.85 11.98 -40.01
CA SER A 672 -8.40 10.93 -39.16
C SER A 672 -9.88 10.67 -39.48
N VAL A 673 -10.31 9.41 -39.44
CA VAL A 673 -11.73 9.04 -39.50
C VAL A 673 -12.03 8.02 -38.41
N GLN A 674 -12.87 8.41 -37.46
CA GLN A 674 -13.31 7.56 -36.36
C GLN A 674 -14.82 7.38 -36.40
N LEU A 675 -15.29 6.13 -36.51
CA LEU A 675 -16.70 5.73 -36.43
C LEU A 675 -16.87 4.86 -35.18
N LEU A 676 -17.36 5.47 -34.11
CA LEU A 676 -17.49 4.88 -32.78
C LEU A 676 -18.97 4.68 -32.47
N ARG A 677 -19.39 3.44 -32.24
CA ARG A 677 -20.81 3.09 -31.98
C ARG A 677 -21.79 3.71 -33.00
N THR A 678 -21.34 3.85 -34.24
CA THR A 678 -22.05 4.58 -35.29
C THR A 678 -22.77 3.60 -36.21
N SER A 679 -24.02 3.90 -36.54
CA SER A 679 -24.76 3.14 -37.56
C SER A 679 -24.66 3.84 -38.91
N VAL A 680 -24.14 3.14 -39.91
CA VAL A 680 -24.08 3.64 -41.29
C VAL A 680 -24.97 2.78 -42.19
N ARG A 681 -25.89 3.41 -42.91
CA ARG A 681 -26.74 2.80 -43.93
C ARG A 681 -26.33 3.35 -45.30
N GLY A 682 -25.47 2.60 -45.98
CA GLY A 682 -24.84 3.02 -47.23
C GLY A 682 -23.39 2.51 -47.32
N PRO A 683 -22.73 2.70 -48.49
CA PRO A 683 -21.36 2.25 -48.67
C PRO A 683 -20.38 3.13 -47.87
N VAL A 684 -19.40 2.49 -47.23
CA VAL A 684 -18.30 3.14 -46.51
C VAL A 684 -17.00 2.93 -47.27
N ARG A 685 -16.30 4.01 -47.63
CA ARG A 685 -14.98 3.95 -48.27
C ARG A 685 -14.03 4.88 -47.55
N LEU A 686 -13.05 4.30 -46.85
CA LEU A 686 -12.00 5.02 -46.13
C LEU A 686 -10.66 4.68 -46.78
N ALA A 687 -10.09 5.64 -47.51
CA ALA A 687 -8.93 5.42 -48.35
C ALA A 687 -7.80 6.41 -48.07
N GLY A 688 -6.56 5.90 -48.00
CA GLY A 688 -5.36 6.73 -47.90
C GLY A 688 -5.31 7.60 -46.64
N GLY A 689 -5.91 7.15 -45.53
CA GLY A 689 -5.86 7.88 -44.26
C GLY A 689 -4.43 8.07 -43.79
N THR A 690 -4.09 9.29 -43.37
CA THR A 690 -2.70 9.65 -43.00
C THR A 690 -2.41 9.45 -41.50
N SER A 691 -3.44 9.30 -40.67
CA SER A 691 -3.40 8.95 -39.24
C SER A 691 -4.51 7.91 -38.96
N ASP A 692 -5.23 8.03 -37.85
CA ASP A 692 -6.18 7.01 -37.37
C ASP A 692 -7.38 6.81 -38.29
N VAL A 693 -7.60 5.56 -38.69
CA VAL A 693 -8.84 5.08 -39.32
C VAL A 693 -9.45 4.02 -38.42
N THR A 694 -10.44 4.40 -37.63
CA THR A 694 -10.95 3.60 -36.52
C THR A 694 -12.45 3.35 -36.68
N VAL A 695 -12.86 2.09 -36.65
CA VAL A 695 -14.27 1.68 -36.68
C VAL A 695 -14.51 0.70 -35.54
N ILE A 696 -15.22 1.14 -34.51
CA ILE A 696 -15.42 0.34 -33.28
C ILE A 696 -16.89 0.31 -32.89
N GLY A 697 -17.40 -0.88 -32.55
CA GLY A 697 -18.78 -1.06 -32.07
C GLY A 697 -19.84 -0.60 -33.06
N SER A 698 -19.49 -0.45 -34.34
CA SER A 698 -20.33 0.21 -35.34
C SER A 698 -21.18 -0.79 -36.12
N ARG A 699 -22.34 -0.36 -36.62
CA ARG A 699 -23.23 -1.17 -37.46
C ARG A 699 -23.23 -0.64 -38.89
N LEU A 700 -22.53 -1.34 -39.78
CA LEU A 700 -22.34 -0.96 -41.17
C LEU A 700 -23.25 -1.79 -42.08
N LEU A 701 -24.26 -1.15 -42.65
CA LEU A 701 -25.27 -1.74 -43.54
C LEU A 701 -24.96 -1.30 -44.98
N GLY A 702 -24.10 -2.06 -45.65
CA GLY A 702 -23.61 -1.78 -47.00
C GLY A 702 -22.15 -2.24 -47.21
N PRO A 703 -21.61 -2.09 -48.44
CA PRO A 703 -20.22 -2.43 -48.73
C PRO A 703 -19.23 -1.54 -47.95
N VAL A 704 -18.18 -2.14 -47.41
CA VAL A 704 -17.12 -1.46 -46.66
C VAL A 704 -15.78 -1.69 -47.34
N ALA A 705 -15.05 -0.60 -47.62
CA ALA A 705 -13.70 -0.66 -48.16
C ALA A 705 -12.72 0.16 -47.31
N LEU A 706 -11.66 -0.48 -46.82
CA LEU A 706 -10.54 0.14 -46.11
C LEU A 706 -9.27 -0.07 -46.96
N THR A 707 -8.77 0.98 -47.61
CA THR A 707 -7.67 0.84 -48.57
C THR A 707 -6.55 1.84 -48.36
N GLY A 708 -5.29 1.39 -48.31
CA GLY A 708 -4.15 2.31 -48.23
C GLY A 708 -4.01 3.09 -46.93
N ASN A 709 -4.60 2.62 -45.82
CA ASN A 709 -4.56 3.33 -44.53
C ASN A 709 -3.37 2.87 -43.66
N ARG A 710 -2.94 3.73 -42.73
CA ARG A 710 -1.96 3.41 -41.70
C ARG A 710 -2.63 2.69 -40.53
N GLY A 711 -2.37 1.39 -40.37
CA GLY A 711 -2.86 0.59 -39.25
C GLY A 711 -4.35 0.77 -38.90
N PRO A 712 -5.30 0.55 -39.84
CA PRO A 712 -6.71 0.76 -39.56
C PRO A 712 -7.23 -0.17 -38.45
N VAL A 713 -8.22 0.27 -37.67
CA VAL A 713 -8.90 -0.55 -36.66
C VAL A 713 -10.33 -0.85 -37.12
N LEU A 714 -10.71 -2.13 -37.07
CA LEU A 714 -12.09 -2.58 -37.25
C LEU A 714 -12.39 -3.62 -36.17
N ALA A 715 -13.05 -3.19 -35.09
CA ALA A 715 -13.21 -3.98 -33.87
C ALA A 715 -14.67 -4.00 -33.39
N GLY A 716 -15.14 -5.16 -32.94
CA GLY A 716 -16.48 -5.33 -32.34
C GLY A 716 -17.64 -4.81 -33.18
N SER A 717 -17.46 -4.69 -34.50
CA SER A 717 -18.42 -4.06 -35.40
C SER A 717 -19.24 -5.11 -36.15
N THR A 718 -20.46 -4.75 -36.53
CA THR A 718 -21.30 -5.59 -37.39
C THR A 718 -21.28 -5.05 -38.81
N VAL A 719 -20.87 -5.88 -39.78
CA VAL A 719 -20.84 -5.53 -41.20
C VAL A 719 -21.80 -6.42 -41.97
N HIS A 720 -22.85 -5.82 -42.54
CA HIS A 720 -23.78 -6.48 -43.43
C HIS A 720 -23.52 -6.03 -44.88
N GLY A 721 -22.75 -6.83 -45.61
CA GLY A 721 -22.29 -6.53 -46.97
C GLY A 721 -20.84 -6.98 -47.21
N PRO A 722 -20.33 -6.82 -48.45
CA PRO A 722 -18.93 -7.13 -48.75
C PRO A 722 -17.97 -6.24 -47.96
N LEU A 723 -16.96 -6.85 -47.36
CA LEU A 723 -15.84 -6.18 -46.68
C LEU A 723 -14.56 -6.40 -47.48
N HIS A 724 -13.90 -5.31 -47.89
CA HIS A 724 -12.68 -5.38 -48.68
C HIS A 724 -11.58 -4.51 -48.09
N CYS A 725 -10.40 -5.09 -47.88
CA CYS A 725 -9.25 -4.36 -47.37
C CYS A 725 -8.00 -4.67 -48.19
N ALA A 726 -7.34 -3.63 -48.68
CA ALA A 726 -6.20 -3.78 -49.57
C ALA A 726 -5.21 -2.63 -49.44
N GLY A 727 -3.92 -2.97 -49.49
CA GLY A 727 -2.83 -1.99 -49.50
C GLY A 727 -2.72 -1.15 -48.23
N ASN A 728 -3.41 -1.49 -47.14
CA ASN A 728 -3.16 -0.86 -45.83
C ASN A 728 -1.77 -1.29 -45.33
N GLU A 729 -1.12 -0.47 -44.50
CA GLU A 729 0.22 -0.77 -43.95
C GLU A 729 0.23 -2.08 -43.15
N SER A 730 -0.85 -2.35 -42.41
CA SER A 730 -1.12 -3.63 -41.76
C SER A 730 -2.57 -4.05 -41.99
N ALA A 731 -2.87 -5.33 -41.76
CA ALA A 731 -4.25 -5.79 -41.72
C ALA A 731 -5.01 -5.08 -40.59
N PRO A 732 -6.32 -4.80 -40.75
CA PRO A 732 -7.03 -4.06 -39.72
C PRO A 732 -7.02 -4.78 -38.38
N ASP A 733 -6.73 -4.07 -37.30
CA ASP A 733 -6.70 -4.64 -35.96
C ASP A 733 -8.13 -4.81 -35.43
N THR A 734 -8.39 -5.97 -34.81
CA THR A 734 -9.66 -6.28 -34.14
C THR A 734 -9.65 -5.90 -32.67
N LEU A 735 -8.50 -5.53 -32.11
CA LEU A 735 -8.32 -5.26 -30.68
C LEU A 735 -8.81 -6.44 -29.80
N ARG A 736 -8.74 -7.68 -30.34
CA ARG A 736 -9.30 -8.91 -29.75
C ARG A 736 -10.82 -8.86 -29.49
N ALA A 737 -11.50 -7.92 -30.14
CA ALA A 737 -12.95 -7.80 -30.20
C ALA A 737 -13.44 -8.23 -31.60
N PRO A 738 -13.92 -9.48 -31.76
CA PRO A 738 -14.28 -10.02 -33.07
C PRO A 738 -15.42 -9.22 -33.70
N ASN A 739 -15.39 -9.11 -35.03
CA ASN A 739 -16.48 -8.49 -35.78
C ASN A 739 -17.55 -9.52 -36.13
N THR A 740 -18.79 -9.08 -36.31
CA THR A 740 -19.86 -9.92 -36.86
C THR A 740 -20.04 -9.60 -38.35
N LEU A 741 -19.67 -10.54 -39.21
CA LEU A 741 -19.71 -10.33 -40.67
C LEU A 741 -20.86 -11.11 -41.31
N SER A 742 -21.65 -10.44 -42.16
CA SER A 742 -22.69 -11.03 -43.00
C SER A 742 -22.44 -10.62 -44.46
N GLY A 743 -21.45 -11.26 -45.08
CA GLY A 743 -20.99 -11.00 -46.44
C GLY A 743 -19.55 -11.47 -46.64
N PRO A 744 -19.04 -11.51 -47.90
CA PRO A 744 -17.66 -11.93 -48.15
C PRO A 744 -16.67 -10.89 -47.61
N ALA A 745 -15.65 -11.36 -46.90
CA ALA A 745 -14.50 -10.56 -46.48
C ALA A 745 -13.27 -10.94 -47.33
N THR A 746 -12.58 -9.95 -47.90
CA THR A 746 -11.50 -10.17 -48.87
C THR A 746 -10.26 -9.33 -48.59
N GLY A 747 -9.12 -9.76 -49.13
CA GLY A 747 -7.83 -9.12 -48.95
C GLY A 747 -7.36 -9.21 -47.49
N GLN A 748 -6.85 -8.11 -46.95
CA GLN A 748 -6.39 -8.01 -45.56
C GLN A 748 -7.51 -8.20 -44.52
N CYS A 749 -8.78 -8.23 -44.94
CA CYS A 749 -9.94 -8.39 -44.05
C CYS A 749 -10.49 -9.82 -43.96
N ALA A 750 -9.89 -10.80 -44.65
CA ALA A 750 -10.44 -12.16 -44.75
C ALA A 750 -10.57 -12.90 -43.40
N GLY A 751 -9.83 -12.51 -42.37
CA GLY A 751 -9.81 -13.14 -41.05
C GLY A 751 -10.35 -12.28 -39.90
N LEU A 752 -11.19 -11.27 -40.18
CA LEU A 752 -11.66 -10.32 -39.15
C LEU A 752 -13.00 -10.68 -38.49
N GLY A 753 -13.63 -11.78 -38.90
CA GLY A 753 -14.92 -12.25 -38.39
C GLY A 753 -14.83 -13.19 -37.20
#